data_AF-A0A3M7AAK4-F1
#
_entry.id   AF-A0A3M7AAK4-F1
#
_cell.length_a   1.000
_cell.length_b   1.000
_cell.length_c   1.000
_cell.angle_alpha   90.00
_cell.angle_beta   90.00
_cell.angle_gamma   90.00
#
_symmetry.space_group_name_H-M   'P 1'
#
loop_
_entity.id
_entity.type
_entity.pdbx_description
1 polymer ?
#
loop_
_entity_poly.entity_id
_entity_poly.type
_entity_poly.pdbx_seq_one_letter_code
_entity_poly.pdbx_strand_id
1 'polypeptide(L)'
;MPGLQVVALISGGKDSLFSILHCQANGHEVVALANLYPAKSDVNVEDTDSYMYQTIGHAVIPLYEKALGLPLFRQEIMGTAVDQNRSYGPQAPATGASEDETESLVPLLQQVKAALPGVNAVSTGAIMSDYQRTRVESVALRLGLTPLSYLWQWPSLSQNTQSSLLEDMAAVGQDSRIIKVASGGLDDSFLWQNVAERRTISRLTKAAERFGSYDSGAIIGEGGEFETLAVDGPTPLWKHRISVGEDEREIVPGEAGTASIRFRHPRLEAKGDVNPQPIKPRIPETLDERSQSILKSILSNSEATEATQAAGASPEPSIHMEEQKAVPGLITSRSAAGQSPAAQMQSIMHTLRTELEQALPGIGVASIVYTSIILRNMADFADINAVYGRYFTFPTPPARVTIACADAIPNGCDVMLGATYSTSRSQSTATRRGLHVQSRSYWAPANIGPYSQAFVLQSDQDVDRGDVLYVAGQIPLIPASMELASSQSKEALATFAYQAVIALQHADRIGNVMSSKRWAAGIAFIVAPGAKDARKLGLVARRTWSVWHETGDVSAEGDSDEQEEEDFDVWHVTQNFARSGLTNHQPDQDRQSTRPHQTPPLWVIEVDALPRGASIEWAVYGSMTEQDVAVEKIPHLRHLLDVVQRQLV
;
A
#
# COMPACT_ATOMS: atom_id res chain seq x y z
N MET A 1 3.63 -15.79 14.67
CA MET A 1 2.56 -16.64 14.06
C MET A 1 3.14 -17.88 13.39
N PRO A 2 2.38 -18.98 13.22
CA PRO A 2 2.80 -20.08 12.34
C PRO A 2 2.96 -19.59 10.90
N GLY A 3 3.90 -20.18 10.16
CA GLY A 3 4.10 -19.89 8.74
C GLY A 3 2.85 -20.17 7.90
N LEU A 4 2.64 -19.37 6.86
CA LEU A 4 1.60 -19.62 5.85
C LEU A 4 2.07 -20.68 4.85
N GLN A 5 1.13 -21.42 4.26
CA GLN A 5 1.39 -22.27 3.11
C GLN A 5 0.99 -21.50 1.85
N VAL A 6 2.01 -21.13 1.07
CA VAL A 6 1.92 -20.13 0.01
C VAL A 6 1.97 -20.79 -1.35
N VAL A 7 1.05 -20.41 -2.23
CA VAL A 7 1.23 -20.58 -3.67
C VAL A 7 1.85 -19.30 -4.25
N ALA A 8 2.96 -19.43 -4.97
CA ALA A 8 3.62 -18.29 -5.60
C ALA A 8 3.12 -18.11 -7.04
N LEU A 9 2.59 -16.93 -7.35
CA LEU A 9 2.31 -16.55 -8.74
C LEU A 9 3.63 -16.23 -9.43
N ILE A 10 3.96 -16.98 -10.47
CA ILE A 10 5.20 -16.80 -11.23
C ILE A 10 4.94 -16.35 -12.66
N SER A 11 5.74 -15.38 -13.10
CA SER A 11 5.86 -14.98 -14.51
C SER A 11 7.13 -15.54 -15.16
N GLY A 12 8.06 -16.05 -14.35
CA GLY A 12 9.43 -16.38 -14.76
C GLY A 12 10.39 -15.20 -14.60
N GLY A 13 9.90 -13.97 -14.46
CA GLY A 13 10.71 -12.78 -14.26
C GLY A 13 11.31 -12.67 -12.86
N LYS A 14 12.30 -11.77 -12.73
CA LYS A 14 13.11 -11.53 -11.53
C LYS A 14 12.27 -11.36 -10.26
N ASP A 15 11.14 -10.66 -10.35
CA ASP A 15 10.39 -10.22 -9.16
C ASP A 15 9.59 -11.36 -8.55
N SER A 16 8.98 -12.18 -9.41
CA SER A 16 8.18 -13.31 -8.96
C SER A 16 9.02 -14.36 -8.21
N LEU A 17 10.26 -14.60 -8.65
CA LEU A 17 11.18 -15.52 -7.97
C LEU A 17 11.82 -14.90 -6.73
N PHE A 18 12.11 -13.60 -6.75
CA PHE A 18 12.65 -12.92 -5.57
C PHE A 18 11.61 -12.82 -4.44
N SER A 19 10.33 -12.63 -4.78
CA SER A 19 9.22 -12.62 -3.82
C SER A 19 9.07 -13.95 -3.05
N ILE A 20 9.39 -15.08 -3.69
CA ILE A 20 9.44 -16.40 -3.03
C ILE A 20 10.47 -16.42 -1.89
N LEU A 21 11.66 -15.85 -2.13
CA LEU A 21 12.70 -15.77 -1.09
C LEU A 21 12.26 -14.94 0.10
N HIS A 22 11.51 -13.85 -0.14
CA HIS A 22 10.92 -13.06 0.95
C HIS A 22 9.81 -13.80 1.69
N CYS A 23 8.99 -14.60 1.01
CA CYS A 23 8.03 -15.48 1.70
C CYS A 23 8.75 -16.44 2.65
N GLN A 24 9.81 -17.10 2.18
CA GLN A 24 10.64 -18.00 3.00
C GLN A 24 11.31 -17.26 4.16
N ALA A 25 11.84 -16.05 3.93
CA ALA A 25 12.49 -15.23 4.96
C ALA A 25 11.52 -14.76 6.07
N ASN A 26 10.24 -14.58 5.74
CA ASN A 26 9.17 -14.33 6.73
C ASN A 26 8.61 -15.61 7.38
N GLY A 27 9.29 -16.75 7.18
CA GLY A 27 8.93 -18.03 7.80
C GLY A 27 7.70 -18.69 7.17
N HIS A 28 7.35 -18.34 5.93
CA HIS A 28 6.30 -19.03 5.18
C HIS A 28 6.87 -20.18 4.35
N GLU A 29 6.06 -21.20 4.12
CA GLU A 29 6.39 -22.34 3.28
C GLU A 29 5.76 -22.14 1.90
N VAL A 30 6.58 -22.02 0.86
CA VAL A 30 6.08 -21.99 -0.52
C VAL A 30 5.91 -23.42 -1.00
N VAL A 31 4.66 -23.83 -1.24
CA VAL A 31 4.28 -25.23 -1.49
C VAL A 31 3.93 -25.51 -2.96
N ALA A 32 3.69 -24.46 -3.75
CA ALA A 32 3.35 -24.58 -5.17
C ALA A 32 3.68 -23.31 -5.96
N LEU A 33 3.80 -23.49 -7.27
CA LEU A 33 3.91 -22.43 -8.26
C LEU A 33 2.60 -22.38 -9.05
N ALA A 34 2.16 -21.18 -9.41
CA ALA A 34 0.99 -20.97 -10.25
C ALA A 34 1.33 -19.95 -11.34
N ASN A 35 0.94 -20.24 -12.58
CA ASN A 35 1.22 -19.40 -13.73
C ASN A 35 0.02 -19.33 -14.68
N LEU A 36 -0.27 -18.13 -15.16
CA LEU A 36 -1.17 -17.92 -16.29
C LEU A 36 -0.36 -17.82 -17.59
N TYR A 37 -0.89 -18.37 -18.68
CA TYR A 37 -0.21 -18.41 -19.98
C TYR A 37 -1.13 -18.08 -21.16
N PRO A 38 -0.60 -17.53 -22.27
CA PRO A 38 -1.40 -17.16 -23.44
C PRO A 38 -2.10 -18.34 -24.12
N ALA A 39 -3.22 -18.07 -24.79
CA ALA A 39 -3.98 -19.07 -25.53
C ALA A 39 -3.23 -19.65 -26.74
N LYS A 40 -3.53 -20.90 -27.11
CA LYS A 40 -2.82 -21.60 -28.21
C LYS A 40 -3.01 -20.96 -29.60
N SER A 41 -4.06 -20.16 -29.80
CA SER A 41 -4.30 -19.40 -31.03
C SER A 41 -3.34 -18.23 -31.22
N ASP A 42 -2.74 -17.74 -30.13
CA ASP A 42 -1.83 -16.60 -30.10
C ASP A 42 -0.35 -17.01 -30.06
N VAL A 43 -0.03 -18.30 -30.29
CA VAL A 43 1.37 -18.80 -30.24
C VAL A 43 2.26 -18.18 -31.33
N ASN A 44 1.66 -17.62 -32.39
CA ASN A 44 2.38 -16.83 -33.41
C ASN A 44 2.50 -15.34 -33.05
N VAL A 45 1.86 -14.89 -31.97
CA VAL A 45 1.91 -13.54 -31.41
C VAL A 45 2.49 -13.68 -30.00
N GLU A 46 3.82 -13.81 -29.90
CA GLU A 46 4.53 -13.98 -28.62
C GLU A 46 4.28 -12.81 -27.64
N ASP A 47 3.81 -11.67 -28.14
CA ASP A 47 3.50 -10.46 -27.40
C ASP A 47 1.99 -10.19 -27.42
N THR A 48 1.24 -10.78 -26.48
CA THR A 48 -0.15 -10.38 -26.22
C THR A 48 -0.12 -9.10 -25.35
N ASP A 49 -0.92 -8.09 -25.70
CA ASP A 49 -1.06 -6.81 -24.96
C ASP A 49 -1.75 -6.98 -23.58
N SER A 50 -1.18 -7.81 -22.71
CA SER A 50 -1.65 -8.06 -21.35
C SER A 50 -0.95 -7.11 -20.37
N TYR A 51 -1.74 -6.36 -19.59
CA TYR A 51 -1.21 -5.47 -18.55
C TYR A 51 -0.82 -6.23 -17.27
N MET A 52 -1.32 -7.46 -17.09
CA MET A 52 -1.15 -8.22 -15.86
C MET A 52 -0.04 -9.27 -15.93
N TYR A 53 0.13 -9.94 -17.09
CA TYR A 53 0.94 -11.14 -17.24
C TYR A 53 2.05 -10.98 -18.29
N GLN A 54 3.23 -11.49 -17.93
CA GLN A 54 4.36 -11.65 -18.85
C GLN A 54 4.09 -12.82 -19.82
N THR A 55 4.23 -12.55 -21.12
CA THR A 55 3.97 -13.52 -22.20
C THR A 55 5.27 -14.02 -22.84
N ILE A 56 6.31 -13.19 -22.86
CA ILE A 56 7.65 -13.54 -23.35
C ILE A 56 8.34 -14.51 -22.39
N GLY A 57 8.95 -15.55 -22.96
CA GLY A 57 9.63 -16.59 -22.20
C GLY A 57 8.71 -17.64 -21.57
N HIS A 58 7.39 -17.61 -21.83
CA HIS A 58 6.45 -18.57 -21.24
C HIS A 58 6.77 -20.05 -21.56
N ALA A 59 7.49 -20.31 -22.65
CA ALA A 59 7.97 -21.64 -23.04
C ALA A 59 8.97 -22.24 -22.03
N VAL A 60 9.66 -21.40 -21.26
CA VAL A 60 10.60 -21.82 -20.21
C VAL A 60 9.88 -22.20 -18.91
N ILE A 61 8.68 -21.67 -18.68
CA ILE A 61 7.96 -21.80 -17.41
C ILE A 61 7.78 -23.25 -16.93
N PRO A 62 7.45 -24.24 -17.79
CA PRO A 62 7.35 -25.65 -17.37
C PRO A 62 8.61 -26.21 -16.70
N LEU A 63 9.79 -25.63 -16.97
CA LEU A 63 11.04 -26.08 -16.36
C LEU A 63 11.14 -25.71 -14.87
N TYR A 64 10.43 -24.66 -14.40
CA TYR A 64 10.49 -24.24 -12.99
C TYR A 64 10.00 -25.31 -12.02
N GLU A 65 9.08 -26.19 -12.42
CA GLU A 65 8.61 -27.29 -11.58
C GLU A 65 9.79 -28.13 -11.07
N LYS A 66 10.68 -28.53 -11.99
CA LYS A 66 11.89 -29.29 -11.68
C LYS A 66 13.05 -28.41 -11.22
N ALA A 67 13.13 -27.17 -11.71
CA ALA A 67 14.19 -26.24 -11.31
C ALA A 67 14.08 -25.89 -9.83
N LEU A 68 12.87 -25.75 -9.30
CA LEU A 68 12.61 -25.36 -7.92
C LEU A 68 12.18 -26.55 -7.04
N GLY A 69 11.74 -27.65 -7.65
CA GLY A 69 11.22 -28.81 -6.93
C GLY A 69 9.86 -28.57 -6.30
N LEU A 70 9.03 -27.73 -6.94
CA LEU A 70 7.70 -27.34 -6.47
C LEU A 70 6.66 -27.64 -7.55
N PRO A 71 5.47 -28.18 -7.20
CA PRO A 71 4.43 -28.46 -8.19
C PRO A 71 3.99 -27.18 -8.90
N LEU A 72 3.83 -27.26 -10.23
CA LEU A 72 3.44 -26.14 -11.07
C LEU A 72 2.02 -26.32 -11.60
N PHE A 73 1.14 -25.39 -11.23
CA PHE A 73 -0.22 -25.29 -11.77
C PHE A 73 -0.24 -24.22 -12.85
N ARG A 74 -0.88 -24.54 -13.98
CA ARG A 74 -0.98 -23.61 -15.11
C ARG A 74 -2.40 -23.52 -15.60
N GLN A 75 -2.81 -22.31 -15.96
CA GLN A 75 -4.13 -22.04 -16.52
C GLN A 75 -3.98 -21.07 -17.69
N GLU A 76 -4.74 -21.33 -18.76
CA GLU A 76 -4.79 -20.45 -19.93
C GLU A 76 -5.49 -19.14 -19.56
N ILE A 77 -4.96 -18.02 -20.06
CA ILE A 77 -5.60 -16.72 -19.94
C ILE A 77 -6.82 -16.70 -20.87
N MET A 78 -7.98 -16.50 -20.27
CA MET A 78 -9.25 -16.32 -20.97
C MET A 78 -9.67 -14.84 -20.87
N GLY A 79 -10.27 -14.32 -21.94
CA GLY A 79 -10.76 -12.94 -21.96
C GLY A 79 -9.68 -11.91 -22.33
N THR A 80 -9.94 -10.64 -22.02
CA THR A 80 -9.02 -9.51 -22.27
C THR A 80 -8.98 -8.56 -21.07
N ALA A 81 -8.10 -7.57 -21.06
CA ALA A 81 -8.10 -6.52 -20.04
C ALA A 81 -9.33 -5.60 -20.15
N VAL A 82 -10.46 -6.01 -19.56
CA VAL A 82 -11.76 -5.33 -19.63
C VAL A 82 -11.84 -4.20 -18.60
N ASP A 83 -11.53 -4.49 -17.34
CA ASP A 83 -11.36 -3.48 -16.32
C ASP A 83 -9.91 -3.03 -16.32
N GLN A 84 -9.67 -1.80 -16.79
CA GLN A 84 -8.35 -1.20 -16.83
C GLN A 84 -8.12 -0.20 -15.69
N ASN A 85 -9.04 -0.13 -14.72
CA ASN A 85 -8.88 0.77 -13.58
C ASN A 85 -7.71 0.32 -12.68
N ARG A 86 -7.14 1.31 -11.97
CA ARG A 86 -6.07 1.10 -10.99
C ARG A 86 -6.49 0.18 -9.83
N SER A 87 -7.75 0.26 -9.41
CA SER A 87 -8.33 -0.56 -8.34
C SER A 87 -9.27 -1.60 -8.92
N TYR A 88 -9.21 -2.83 -8.42
CA TYR A 88 -10.03 -3.95 -8.89
C TYR A 88 -10.92 -4.51 -7.77
N GLY A 89 -12.05 -5.12 -8.13
CA GLY A 89 -12.99 -5.66 -7.16
C GLY A 89 -13.97 -6.68 -7.74
N PRO A 90 -14.78 -7.32 -6.87
CA PRO A 90 -15.62 -8.48 -7.21
C PRO A 90 -16.74 -8.22 -8.23
N GLN A 91 -17.02 -6.97 -8.60
CA GLN A 91 -18.05 -6.61 -9.58
C GLN A 91 -17.49 -6.34 -10.99
N ALA A 92 -16.20 -6.61 -11.23
CA ALA A 92 -15.69 -6.73 -12.59
C ALA A 92 -16.52 -7.76 -13.38
N PRO A 93 -16.87 -7.50 -14.65
CA PRO A 93 -17.91 -8.23 -15.37
C PRO A 93 -17.62 -9.74 -15.43
N ALA A 94 -18.47 -10.52 -14.75
CA ALA A 94 -18.27 -11.96 -14.52
C ALA A 94 -19.13 -12.87 -15.41
N THR A 95 -19.70 -12.38 -16.52
CA THR A 95 -20.50 -13.25 -17.41
C THR A 95 -20.46 -12.83 -18.88
N GLY A 96 -19.99 -13.72 -19.75
CA GLY A 96 -20.14 -13.64 -21.22
C GLY A 96 -18.85 -13.29 -21.95
N ALA A 97 -18.92 -13.02 -23.26
CA ALA A 97 -17.78 -12.75 -24.15
C ALA A 97 -16.94 -11.47 -23.83
N SER A 98 -17.05 -10.97 -22.59
CA SER A 98 -16.36 -9.82 -22.01
C SER A 98 -15.84 -10.17 -20.61
N GLU A 99 -15.28 -11.36 -20.43
CA GLU A 99 -14.60 -11.76 -19.19
C GLU A 99 -13.24 -11.06 -19.09
N ASP A 100 -12.94 -10.54 -17.90
CA ASP A 100 -11.66 -9.89 -17.61
C ASP A 100 -10.55 -10.93 -17.41
N GLU A 101 -9.39 -10.70 -18.00
CA GLU A 101 -8.24 -11.63 -17.96
C GLU A 101 -7.86 -12.06 -16.54
N THR A 102 -8.05 -11.16 -15.56
CA THR A 102 -7.77 -11.41 -14.13
C THR A 102 -8.54 -12.60 -13.58
N GLU A 103 -9.77 -12.82 -14.05
CA GLU A 103 -10.66 -13.87 -13.52
C GLU A 103 -10.16 -15.28 -13.85
N SER A 104 -9.21 -15.42 -14.79
CA SER A 104 -8.48 -16.67 -15.03
C SER A 104 -7.68 -17.14 -13.80
N LEU A 105 -7.34 -16.25 -12.86
CA LEU A 105 -6.72 -16.63 -11.58
C LEU A 105 -7.66 -17.42 -10.66
N VAL A 106 -8.98 -17.23 -10.78
CA VAL A 106 -9.97 -17.91 -9.93
C VAL A 106 -9.92 -19.44 -10.12
N PRO A 107 -10.14 -19.99 -11.33
CA PRO A 107 -10.04 -21.44 -11.54
C PRO A 107 -8.64 -21.98 -11.27
N LEU A 108 -7.57 -21.22 -11.56
CA LEU A 108 -6.20 -21.62 -11.25
C LEU A 108 -5.99 -21.85 -9.75
N LEU A 109 -6.34 -20.87 -8.92
CA LEU A 109 -6.16 -20.96 -7.48
C LEU A 109 -7.13 -21.96 -6.83
N GLN A 110 -8.32 -22.17 -7.41
CA GLN A 110 -9.22 -23.24 -6.99
C GLN A 110 -8.61 -24.63 -7.23
N GLN A 111 -7.95 -24.86 -8.38
CA GLN A 111 -7.23 -26.11 -8.66
C GLN A 111 -6.10 -26.34 -7.64
N VAL A 112 -5.31 -25.30 -7.34
CA VAL A 112 -4.25 -25.36 -6.32
C VAL A 112 -4.83 -25.75 -4.96
N LYS A 113 -5.89 -25.08 -4.50
CA LYS A 113 -6.53 -25.39 -3.20
C LYS A 113 -7.11 -26.80 -3.15
N ALA A 114 -7.66 -27.30 -4.26
CA ALA A 114 -8.18 -28.66 -4.34
C ALA A 114 -7.06 -29.70 -4.23
N ALA A 115 -5.91 -29.46 -4.88
CA ALA A 115 -4.76 -30.34 -4.81
C ALA A 115 -3.98 -30.23 -3.48
N LEU A 116 -3.95 -29.04 -2.88
CA LEU A 116 -3.21 -28.70 -1.66
C LEU A 116 -4.12 -27.99 -0.65
N PRO A 117 -4.95 -28.73 0.12
CA PRO A 117 -5.93 -28.14 1.03
C PRO A 117 -5.35 -27.27 2.16
N GLY A 118 -4.05 -27.38 2.43
CA GLY A 118 -3.33 -26.55 3.42
C GLY A 118 -3.01 -25.12 2.94
N VAL A 119 -3.10 -24.85 1.64
CA VAL A 119 -2.78 -23.53 1.06
C VAL A 119 -3.74 -22.47 1.60
N ASN A 120 -3.17 -21.43 2.18
CA ASN A 120 -3.90 -20.34 2.82
C ASN A 120 -3.37 -18.94 2.44
N ALA A 121 -2.42 -18.87 1.51
CA ALA A 121 -1.84 -17.61 1.04
C ALA A 121 -1.40 -17.67 -0.42
N VAL A 122 -1.36 -16.51 -1.07
CA VAL A 122 -0.84 -16.33 -2.43
C VAL A 122 0.18 -15.20 -2.45
N SER A 123 1.31 -15.41 -3.13
CA SER A 123 2.38 -14.42 -3.28
C SER A 123 2.41 -13.85 -4.69
N THR A 124 2.63 -12.53 -4.80
CA THR A 124 2.89 -11.81 -6.05
C THR A 124 4.25 -11.12 -6.03
N GLY A 125 4.80 -10.86 -7.22
CA GLY A 125 6.06 -10.13 -7.43
C GLY A 125 5.90 -8.62 -7.64
N ALA A 126 4.68 -8.05 -7.55
CA ALA A 126 4.47 -6.63 -7.82
C ALA A 126 5.32 -5.72 -6.90
N ILE A 127 6.06 -4.77 -7.49
CA ILE A 127 6.91 -3.82 -6.74
C ILE A 127 6.23 -2.46 -6.61
N MET A 128 5.78 -1.82 -7.69
CA MET A 128 5.14 -0.50 -7.62
C MET A 128 3.74 -0.51 -8.26
N SER A 129 3.43 -1.48 -9.12
CA SER A 129 2.13 -1.61 -9.78
C SER A 129 0.96 -1.91 -8.81
N ASP A 130 0.14 -0.88 -8.54
CA ASP A 130 -1.17 -1.06 -7.87
C ASP A 130 -2.15 -1.87 -8.72
N TYR A 131 -2.06 -1.76 -10.05
CA TYR A 131 -2.90 -2.49 -10.99
C TYR A 131 -2.78 -4.00 -10.77
N GLN A 132 -1.54 -4.50 -10.69
CA GLN A 132 -1.27 -5.91 -10.47
C GLN A 132 -1.62 -6.35 -9.05
N ARG A 133 -1.25 -5.55 -8.05
CA ARG A 133 -1.50 -5.86 -6.64
C ARG A 133 -3.00 -6.04 -6.35
N THR A 134 -3.82 -5.07 -6.73
CA THR A 134 -5.25 -5.05 -6.36
C THR A 134 -6.05 -6.18 -7.02
N ARG A 135 -5.65 -6.61 -8.23
CA ARG A 135 -6.21 -7.79 -8.91
C ARG A 135 -5.95 -9.08 -8.14
N VAL A 136 -4.69 -9.31 -7.77
CA VAL A 136 -4.30 -10.49 -6.97
C VAL A 136 -4.99 -10.44 -5.60
N GLU A 137 -5.03 -9.30 -4.92
CA GLU A 137 -5.73 -9.11 -3.64
C GLU A 137 -7.21 -9.48 -3.76
N SER A 138 -7.91 -8.95 -4.77
CA SER A 138 -9.34 -9.23 -5.00
C SER A 138 -9.62 -10.72 -5.19
N VAL A 139 -8.84 -11.42 -6.03
CA VAL A 139 -8.99 -12.86 -6.24
C VAL A 139 -8.67 -13.64 -4.96
N ALA A 140 -7.55 -13.32 -4.30
CA ALA A 140 -7.09 -14.01 -3.10
C ALA A 140 -8.16 -13.97 -2.00
N LEU A 141 -8.69 -12.79 -1.70
CA LEU A 141 -9.66 -12.59 -0.62
C LEU A 141 -10.99 -13.29 -0.90
N ARG A 142 -11.48 -13.27 -2.15
CA ARG A 142 -12.67 -14.04 -2.55
C ARG A 142 -12.51 -15.55 -2.33
N LEU A 143 -11.29 -16.04 -2.44
CA LEU A 143 -10.94 -17.44 -2.20
C LEU A 143 -10.49 -17.72 -0.76
N GLY A 144 -10.54 -16.74 0.15
CA GLY A 144 -10.11 -16.89 1.54
C GLY A 144 -8.61 -17.15 1.69
N LEU A 145 -7.80 -16.66 0.75
CA LEU A 145 -6.33 -16.70 0.79
C LEU A 145 -5.79 -15.35 1.28
N THR A 146 -4.70 -15.39 2.04
CA THR A 146 -3.95 -14.19 2.44
C THR A 146 -3.07 -13.73 1.28
N PRO A 147 -3.26 -12.51 0.72
CA PRO A 147 -2.36 -12.00 -0.31
C PRO A 147 -1.05 -11.47 0.30
N LEU A 148 0.08 -11.79 -0.34
CA LEU A 148 1.44 -11.40 0.07
C LEU A 148 2.12 -10.66 -1.09
N SER A 149 2.52 -9.42 -0.85
CA SER A 149 3.18 -8.54 -1.83
C SER A 149 4.42 -7.92 -1.18
N TYR A 150 5.39 -8.76 -0.81
CA TYR A 150 6.55 -8.31 -0.01
C TYR A 150 7.41 -7.25 -0.70
N LEU A 151 7.45 -7.24 -2.02
CA LEU A 151 8.23 -6.26 -2.78
C LEU A 151 7.47 -4.95 -3.00
N TRP A 152 6.19 -4.88 -2.62
CA TRP A 152 5.38 -3.70 -2.90
C TRP A 152 5.91 -2.48 -2.13
N GLN A 153 6.11 -1.37 -2.86
CA GLN A 153 6.74 -0.12 -2.43
C GLN A 153 8.20 -0.25 -1.97
N TRP A 154 8.95 -1.27 -2.42
CA TRP A 154 10.33 -1.49 -2.00
C TRP A 154 11.26 -0.27 -2.14
N PRO A 155 11.30 0.46 -3.28
CA PRO A 155 12.18 1.63 -3.41
C PRO A 155 11.88 2.76 -2.41
N SER A 156 10.65 2.82 -1.87
CA SER A 156 10.25 3.84 -0.90
C SER A 156 10.67 3.55 0.54
N LEU A 157 11.21 2.37 0.82
CA LEU A 157 11.68 1.99 2.16
C LEU A 157 13.03 2.66 2.47
N SER A 158 13.33 2.89 3.75
CA SER A 158 14.59 3.52 4.16
C SER A 158 15.82 2.75 3.69
N GLN A 159 16.90 3.50 3.43
CA GLN A 159 18.19 2.99 2.96
C GLN A 159 18.15 2.37 1.56
N ASN A 160 17.02 2.47 0.85
CA ASN A 160 16.93 2.00 -0.52
C ASN A 160 17.15 3.15 -1.50
N THR A 161 17.85 2.84 -2.57
CA THR A 161 17.92 3.60 -3.81
C THR A 161 17.02 2.94 -4.85
N GLN A 162 16.84 3.59 -6.00
CA GLN A 162 16.11 3.01 -7.14
C GLN A 162 16.70 1.68 -7.62
N SER A 163 18.00 1.41 -7.39
CA SER A 163 18.69 0.17 -7.78
C SER A 163 18.77 -0.89 -6.68
N SER A 164 18.50 -0.55 -5.40
CA SER A 164 18.76 -1.44 -4.27
C SER A 164 18.11 -2.81 -4.38
N LEU A 165 16.92 -2.91 -5.00
CA LEU A 165 16.29 -4.21 -5.20
C LEU A 165 17.11 -5.14 -6.10
N LEU A 166 17.71 -4.62 -7.18
CA LEU A 166 18.60 -5.40 -8.05
C LEU A 166 19.90 -5.77 -7.34
N GLU A 167 20.42 -4.87 -6.50
CA GLU A 167 21.60 -5.13 -5.67
C GLU A 167 21.32 -6.25 -4.66
N ASP A 168 20.13 -6.27 -4.05
CA ASP A 168 19.71 -7.36 -3.15
C ASP A 168 19.54 -8.68 -3.91
N MET A 169 19.00 -8.66 -5.14
CA MET A 169 18.94 -9.84 -6.02
C MET A 169 20.34 -10.37 -6.33
N ALA A 170 21.30 -9.48 -6.64
CA ALA A 170 22.69 -9.86 -6.85
C ALA A 170 23.32 -10.47 -5.58
N ALA A 171 23.03 -9.89 -4.41
CA ALA A 171 23.58 -10.33 -3.13
C ALA A 171 23.14 -11.75 -2.76
N VAL A 172 21.92 -12.16 -3.11
CA VAL A 172 21.44 -13.54 -2.94
C VAL A 172 21.85 -14.47 -4.08
N GLY A 173 22.54 -13.95 -5.10
CA GLY A 173 22.96 -14.72 -6.27
C GLY A 173 21.82 -15.09 -7.21
N GLN A 174 20.74 -14.30 -7.26
CA GLN A 174 19.70 -14.47 -8.27
C GLN A 174 20.24 -14.06 -9.64
N ASP A 175 20.15 -14.97 -10.62
CA ASP A 175 20.53 -14.72 -12.00
C ASP A 175 19.26 -14.54 -12.84
N SER A 176 18.98 -13.31 -13.25
CA SER A 176 17.83 -12.97 -14.08
C SER A 176 18.28 -12.23 -15.33
N ARG A 177 17.94 -12.79 -16.50
CA ARG A 177 18.38 -12.31 -17.80
C ARG A 177 17.33 -11.40 -18.41
N ILE A 178 17.74 -10.27 -18.99
CA ILE A 178 16.84 -9.40 -19.77
C ILE A 178 16.43 -10.16 -21.04
N ILE A 179 15.13 -10.29 -21.29
CA ILE A 179 14.58 -11.05 -22.44
C ILE A 179 13.73 -10.20 -23.39
N LYS A 180 13.34 -9.00 -22.97
CA LYS A 180 12.66 -7.99 -23.80
C LYS A 180 13.13 -6.62 -23.36
N VAL A 181 13.26 -5.71 -24.32
CA VAL A 181 13.44 -4.27 -24.10
C VAL A 181 12.37 -3.52 -24.87
N ALA A 182 11.79 -2.50 -24.26
CA ALA A 182 10.67 -1.74 -24.80
C ALA A 182 10.70 -0.25 -24.42
N SER A 183 11.90 0.33 -24.30
CA SER A 183 12.11 1.75 -24.03
C SER A 183 13.11 2.33 -25.01
N GLY A 184 12.91 3.60 -25.42
CA GLY A 184 13.82 4.32 -26.32
C GLY A 184 15.25 4.46 -25.78
N GLY A 185 15.46 4.24 -24.47
CA GLY A 185 16.78 4.22 -23.85
C GLY A 185 17.49 2.86 -23.84
N LEU A 186 16.83 1.77 -24.27
CA LEU A 186 17.35 0.41 -24.19
C LEU A 186 17.38 -0.23 -25.59
N ASP A 187 18.56 -0.71 -26.00
CA ASP A 187 18.76 -1.41 -27.26
C ASP A 187 18.91 -2.94 -27.06
N ASP A 188 19.00 -3.68 -28.16
CA ASP A 188 19.14 -5.14 -28.17
C ASP A 188 20.42 -5.64 -27.48
N SER A 189 21.41 -4.76 -27.26
CA SER A 189 22.65 -5.11 -26.56
C SER A 189 22.45 -5.38 -25.06
N PHE A 190 21.28 -5.06 -24.49
CA PHE A 190 20.90 -5.45 -23.13
C PHE A 190 20.41 -6.90 -23.04
N LEU A 191 19.93 -7.47 -24.15
CA LEU A 191 19.37 -8.81 -24.17
C LEU A 191 20.38 -9.85 -23.65
N TRP A 192 19.88 -10.75 -22.83
CA TRP A 192 20.62 -11.81 -22.14
C TRP A 192 21.67 -11.36 -21.10
N GLN A 193 21.77 -10.06 -20.80
CA GLN A 193 22.57 -9.61 -19.64
C GLN A 193 21.86 -9.93 -18.34
N ASN A 194 22.64 -10.24 -17.29
CA ASN A 194 22.09 -10.35 -15.95
C ASN A 194 21.71 -8.95 -15.47
N VAL A 195 20.41 -8.73 -15.24
CA VAL A 195 19.85 -7.44 -14.83
C VAL A 195 20.47 -6.91 -13.53
N ALA A 196 20.87 -7.82 -12.64
CA ALA A 196 21.43 -7.50 -11.34
C ALA A 196 22.96 -7.30 -11.37
N GLU A 197 23.62 -7.46 -12.53
CA GLU A 197 25.05 -7.20 -12.65
C GLU A 197 25.32 -5.68 -12.52
N ARG A 198 26.34 -5.31 -11.73
CA ARG A 198 26.69 -3.90 -11.48
C ARG A 198 26.83 -3.08 -12.77
N ARG A 199 27.44 -3.66 -13.81
CA ARG A 199 27.60 -3.00 -15.12
C ARG A 199 26.24 -2.75 -15.78
N THR A 200 25.33 -3.71 -15.73
CA THR A 200 24.00 -3.61 -16.31
C THR A 200 23.16 -2.60 -15.54
N ILE A 201 23.17 -2.62 -14.20
CA ILE A 201 22.52 -1.61 -13.35
C ILE A 201 23.01 -0.20 -13.73
N SER A 202 24.32 0.03 -13.81
CA SER A 202 24.86 1.34 -14.20
C SER A 202 24.42 1.80 -15.59
N ARG A 203 24.18 0.88 -16.53
CA ARG A 203 23.67 1.21 -17.87
C ARG A 203 22.18 1.53 -17.83
N LEU A 204 21.39 0.77 -17.07
CA LEU A 204 19.96 1.03 -16.87
C LEU A 204 19.75 2.38 -16.18
N THR A 205 20.55 2.70 -15.16
CA THR A 205 20.53 4.01 -14.49
C THR A 205 20.76 5.17 -15.47
N LYS A 206 21.83 5.09 -16.26
CA LYS A 206 22.13 6.12 -17.28
C LYS A 206 21.03 6.26 -18.34
N ALA A 207 20.42 5.14 -18.72
CA ALA A 207 19.29 5.16 -19.64
C ALA A 207 18.09 5.86 -18.98
N ALA A 208 17.73 5.51 -17.75
CA ALA A 208 16.61 6.12 -17.04
C ALA A 208 16.80 7.64 -16.81
N GLU A 209 18.01 8.07 -16.39
CA GLU A 209 18.38 9.48 -16.23
C GLU A 209 18.20 10.28 -17.52
N ARG A 210 18.64 9.74 -18.66
CA ARG A 210 18.56 10.42 -19.96
C ARG A 210 17.11 10.71 -20.40
N PHE A 211 16.15 9.92 -19.94
CA PHE A 211 14.74 10.03 -20.31
C PHE A 211 13.86 10.54 -19.14
N GLY A 212 14.45 11.12 -18.09
CA GLY A 212 13.70 11.67 -16.95
C GLY A 212 12.87 10.65 -16.18
N SER A 213 13.19 9.35 -16.31
CA SER A 213 12.44 8.22 -15.74
C SER A 213 13.15 7.59 -14.54
N TYR A 214 14.15 8.27 -13.99
CA TYR A 214 14.94 7.76 -12.86
C TYR A 214 14.08 7.42 -11.64
N ASP A 215 13.10 8.26 -11.32
CA ASP A 215 12.21 8.09 -10.15
C ASP A 215 10.92 7.32 -10.44
N SER A 216 10.72 6.84 -11.67
CA SER A 216 9.51 6.11 -12.06
C SER A 216 9.60 4.60 -11.87
N GLY A 217 10.70 4.09 -11.29
CA GLY A 217 10.97 2.66 -11.20
C GLY A 217 11.53 2.06 -12.50
N ALA A 218 11.97 2.86 -13.46
CA ALA A 218 12.48 2.37 -14.75
C ALA A 218 13.72 1.47 -14.60
N ILE A 219 14.57 1.74 -13.61
CA ILE A 219 15.78 0.95 -13.33
C ILE A 219 15.43 -0.50 -12.97
N ILE A 220 14.29 -0.71 -12.32
CA ILE A 220 13.79 -2.03 -11.93
C ILE A 220 12.76 -2.58 -12.93
N GLY A 221 12.50 -1.90 -14.05
CA GLY A 221 11.62 -2.35 -15.13
C GLY A 221 10.12 -2.25 -14.83
N GLU A 222 9.71 -1.42 -13.87
CA GLU A 222 8.30 -1.28 -13.48
C GLU A 222 7.43 -0.60 -14.56
N GLY A 223 8.00 0.26 -15.40
CA GLY A 223 7.30 0.90 -16.51
C GLY A 223 7.20 0.02 -17.76
N GLY A 224 7.62 -1.24 -17.67
CA GLY A 224 7.68 -2.17 -18.81
C GLY A 224 8.89 -1.92 -19.72
N GLU A 225 9.90 -1.19 -19.24
CA GLU A 225 11.10 -0.86 -20.02
C GLU A 225 11.85 -2.12 -20.47
N PHE A 226 11.81 -3.17 -19.64
CA PHE A 226 12.35 -4.47 -19.97
C PHE A 226 11.62 -5.58 -19.22
N GLU A 227 11.64 -6.79 -19.79
CA GLU A 227 11.21 -8.01 -19.10
C GLU A 227 12.41 -8.92 -18.84
N THR A 228 12.28 -9.79 -17.84
CA THR A 228 13.36 -10.69 -17.43
C THR A 228 12.91 -12.15 -17.37
N LEU A 229 13.90 -13.05 -17.34
CA LEU A 229 13.73 -14.46 -17.06
C LEU A 229 14.78 -14.88 -16.03
N ALA A 230 14.35 -15.35 -14.87
CA ALA A 230 15.23 -15.93 -13.86
C ALA A 230 15.69 -17.31 -14.34
N VAL A 231 17.01 -17.53 -14.42
CA VAL A 231 17.60 -18.77 -14.94
C VAL A 231 18.38 -19.54 -13.88
N ASP A 232 18.77 -18.88 -12.79
CA ASP A 232 19.39 -19.50 -11.63
C ASP A 232 19.16 -18.62 -10.38
N GLY A 233 19.48 -19.13 -9.20
CA GLY A 233 19.39 -18.37 -7.96
C GLY A 233 19.92 -19.11 -6.73
N PRO A 234 19.58 -18.70 -5.51
CA PRO A 234 20.11 -19.33 -4.30
C PRO A 234 19.54 -20.74 -4.07
N THR A 235 20.38 -21.65 -3.56
CA THR A 235 20.08 -23.08 -3.32
C THR A 235 18.83 -23.39 -2.47
N PRO A 236 18.45 -22.58 -1.45
CA PRO A 236 17.19 -22.78 -0.72
C PRO A 236 15.99 -22.92 -1.66
N LEU A 237 15.96 -22.13 -2.74
CA LEU A 237 14.92 -22.14 -3.76
C LEU A 237 15.28 -23.02 -4.96
N TRP A 238 16.47 -22.85 -5.54
CA TRP A 238 16.86 -23.45 -6.81
C TRP A 238 17.61 -24.78 -6.65
N LYS A 239 17.08 -25.85 -7.28
CA LYS A 239 17.65 -27.21 -7.33
C LYS A 239 18.43 -27.47 -8.62
N HIS A 240 17.97 -26.91 -9.74
CA HIS A 240 18.63 -26.96 -11.04
C HIS A 240 18.68 -25.55 -11.63
N ARG A 241 19.68 -25.25 -12.46
CA ARG A 241 19.67 -24.02 -13.26
C ARG A 241 19.06 -24.29 -14.64
N ILE A 242 18.53 -23.25 -15.25
CA ILE A 242 18.03 -23.28 -16.62
C ILE A 242 19.13 -22.75 -17.54
N SER A 243 19.55 -23.52 -18.53
CA SER A 243 20.51 -23.10 -19.53
C SER A 243 19.87 -22.96 -20.90
N VAL A 244 20.32 -21.95 -21.63
CA VAL A 244 19.94 -21.71 -23.03
C VAL A 244 21.20 -21.36 -23.80
N GLY A 245 21.56 -22.22 -24.76
CA GLY A 245 22.74 -22.01 -25.62
C GLY A 245 22.60 -20.77 -26.49
N GLU A 246 23.73 -20.21 -26.95
CA GLU A 246 23.74 -19.04 -27.85
C GLU A 246 22.92 -19.27 -29.13
N ASP A 247 23.10 -20.40 -29.79
CA ASP A 247 22.38 -20.78 -31.02
C ASP A 247 20.87 -21.07 -30.78
N GLU A 248 20.45 -21.16 -29.52
CA GLU A 248 19.07 -21.45 -29.10
C GLU A 248 18.32 -20.17 -28.67
N ARG A 249 18.97 -19.01 -28.79
CA ARG A 249 18.42 -17.67 -28.50
C ARG A 249 18.34 -16.88 -29.80
N GLU A 250 17.12 -16.65 -30.28
CA GLU A 250 16.88 -15.84 -31.45
C GLU A 250 16.41 -14.45 -31.03
N ILE A 251 17.11 -13.39 -31.45
CA ILE A 251 16.65 -12.01 -31.23
C ILE A 251 15.57 -11.70 -32.26
N VAL A 252 14.41 -11.33 -31.77
CA VAL A 252 13.24 -10.97 -32.56
C VAL A 252 13.03 -9.46 -32.43
N PRO A 253 13.27 -8.67 -33.50
CA PRO A 253 12.95 -7.25 -33.49
C PRO A 253 11.43 -7.07 -33.45
N GLY A 254 10.95 -6.15 -32.62
CA GLY A 254 9.55 -5.75 -32.55
C GLY A 254 9.32 -4.35 -33.13
N GLU A 255 8.12 -3.80 -32.90
CA GLU A 255 7.76 -2.46 -33.35
C GLU A 255 8.39 -1.37 -32.47
N ALA A 256 8.50 -0.14 -33.00
CA ALA A 256 8.94 1.05 -32.25
C ALA A 256 10.28 0.92 -31.49
N GLY A 257 11.21 0.10 -31.97
CA GLY A 257 12.52 -0.09 -31.34
C GLY A 257 12.55 -1.12 -30.21
N THR A 258 11.46 -1.89 -30.03
CA THR A 258 11.41 -3.03 -29.11
C THR A 258 12.21 -4.21 -29.65
N ALA A 259 12.75 -5.05 -28.77
CA ALA A 259 13.39 -6.31 -29.14
C ALA A 259 13.19 -7.36 -28.05
N SER A 260 13.06 -8.63 -28.43
CA SER A 260 12.87 -9.74 -27.50
C SER A 260 13.68 -10.98 -27.88
N ILE A 261 13.77 -11.96 -26.97
CA ILE A 261 14.41 -13.26 -27.22
C ILE A 261 13.35 -14.35 -27.34
N ARG A 262 13.38 -15.06 -28.47
CA ARG A 262 12.69 -16.34 -28.64
C ARG A 262 13.62 -17.50 -28.26
N PHE A 263 13.10 -18.39 -27.41
CA PHE A 263 13.81 -19.58 -26.94
C PHE A 263 13.35 -20.83 -27.68
N ARG A 264 14.30 -21.67 -28.12
CA ARG A 264 14.00 -22.93 -28.82
C ARG A 264 14.09 -24.14 -27.90
N HIS A 265 15.27 -24.47 -27.39
CA HIS A 265 15.49 -25.66 -26.55
C HIS A 265 16.15 -25.33 -25.19
N PRO A 266 15.43 -24.70 -24.26
CA PRO A 266 15.92 -24.50 -22.89
C PRO A 266 16.09 -25.85 -22.18
N ARG A 267 17.14 -25.98 -21.35
CA ARG A 267 17.47 -27.23 -20.65
C ARG A 267 17.68 -26.99 -19.16
N LEU A 268 17.48 -28.05 -18.38
CA LEU A 268 17.82 -28.07 -16.96
C LEU A 268 19.21 -28.65 -16.78
N GLU A 269 20.01 -27.98 -15.97
CA GLU A 269 21.33 -28.42 -15.57
C GLU A 269 21.42 -28.56 -14.05
N ALA A 270 22.03 -29.64 -13.59
CA ALA A 270 22.32 -29.80 -12.18
C ALA A 270 23.25 -28.67 -11.72
N LYS A 271 22.93 -28.10 -10.56
CA LYS A 271 23.87 -27.21 -9.88
C LYS A 271 24.97 -28.09 -9.33
N GLY A 272 26.24 -27.71 -9.54
CA GLY A 272 27.37 -28.43 -8.94
C GLY A 272 27.26 -28.45 -7.41
N ASP A 273 28.05 -29.31 -6.75
CA ASP A 273 28.17 -29.38 -5.29
C ASP A 273 28.84 -28.10 -4.74
N VAL A 274 28.14 -26.99 -4.82
CA VAL A 274 28.44 -25.81 -4.03
C VAL A 274 27.72 -26.05 -2.71
N ASN A 275 28.44 -25.92 -1.61
CA ASN A 275 27.87 -25.87 -0.28
C ASN A 275 27.72 -24.39 0.13
N PRO A 276 26.80 -23.59 -0.48
CA PRO A 276 26.63 -22.23 -0.05
C PRO A 276 25.87 -22.27 1.28
N GLN A 277 26.40 -21.53 2.26
CA GLN A 277 25.58 -21.04 3.37
C GLN A 277 24.27 -20.47 2.79
N PRO A 278 23.10 -20.77 3.37
CA PRO A 278 21.84 -20.25 2.86
C PRO A 278 21.85 -18.71 2.96
N ILE A 279 22.07 -18.05 1.82
CA ILE A 279 22.00 -16.58 1.73
C ILE A 279 20.52 -16.21 1.73
N LYS A 280 20.12 -15.40 2.71
CA LYS A 280 18.76 -14.87 2.83
C LYS A 280 18.69 -13.49 2.20
N PRO A 281 17.53 -13.11 1.62
CA PRO A 281 17.34 -11.74 1.18
C PRO A 281 17.38 -10.79 2.38
N ARG A 282 17.84 -9.55 2.15
CA ARG A 282 17.80 -8.48 3.14
C ARG A 282 16.33 -8.22 3.52
N ILE A 283 16.05 -8.12 4.82
CA ILE A 283 14.73 -7.72 5.31
C ILE A 283 14.82 -6.25 5.71
N PRO A 284 13.94 -5.37 5.18
CA PRO A 284 13.92 -3.97 5.58
C PRO A 284 13.70 -3.80 7.07
N GLU A 285 14.35 -2.81 7.67
CA GLU A 285 14.14 -2.48 9.07
C GLU A 285 12.69 -2.01 9.29
N THR A 286 12.14 -2.34 10.46
CA THR A 286 10.75 -2.00 10.80
C THR A 286 10.56 -0.50 10.95
N LEU A 287 11.49 0.17 11.64
CA LEU A 287 11.53 1.62 11.74
C LEU A 287 12.55 2.16 10.75
N ASP A 288 12.16 3.16 9.99
CA ASP A 288 13.10 3.92 9.17
C ASP A 288 14.02 4.81 10.02
N GLU A 289 15.16 5.23 9.46
CA GLU A 289 16.21 5.95 10.18
C GLU A 289 15.69 7.20 10.90
N ARG A 290 14.80 7.96 10.24
CA ARG A 290 14.12 9.10 10.84
C ARG A 290 13.32 8.68 12.07
N SER A 291 12.50 7.65 11.95
CA SER A 291 11.67 7.12 13.03
C SER A 291 12.51 6.57 14.19
N GLN A 292 13.65 5.93 13.91
CA GLN A 292 14.60 5.49 14.93
C GLN A 292 15.21 6.68 15.70
N SER A 293 15.59 7.74 14.99
CA SER A 293 16.11 8.97 15.58
C SER A 293 15.07 9.65 16.48
N ILE A 294 13.82 9.75 16.01
CA ILE A 294 12.70 10.29 16.77
C ILE A 294 12.46 9.47 18.03
N LEU A 295 12.38 8.14 17.91
CA LEU A 295 12.22 7.24 19.05
C LEU A 295 13.32 7.43 20.09
N LYS A 296 14.58 7.49 19.65
CA LYS A 296 15.73 7.72 20.54
C LYS A 296 15.61 9.05 21.28
N SER A 297 15.20 10.12 20.60
CA SER A 297 14.98 11.45 21.19
C SER A 297 13.85 11.44 22.24
N ILE A 298 12.77 10.69 21.99
CA ILE A 298 11.66 10.55 22.95
C ILE A 298 12.14 9.80 24.19
N LEU A 299 12.85 8.68 24.03
CA LEU A 299 13.31 7.84 25.12
C LEU A 299 14.39 8.53 25.98
N SER A 300 15.36 9.20 25.37
CA SER A 300 16.46 9.86 26.11
C SER A 300 15.97 11.01 26.99
N ASN A 301 14.91 11.69 26.57
CA ASN A 301 14.36 12.80 27.34
C ASN A 301 13.33 12.35 28.37
N SER A 302 12.77 11.14 28.26
CA SER A 302 11.90 10.59 29.30
C SER A 302 12.63 10.43 30.64
N GLU A 303 13.95 10.23 30.63
CA GLU A 303 14.79 10.16 31.85
C GLU A 303 15.14 11.54 32.44
N ALA A 304 15.15 12.61 31.64
CA ALA A 304 15.49 13.97 32.09
C ALA A 304 14.29 14.77 32.61
N THR A 305 13.06 14.30 32.36
CA THR A 305 11.82 15.08 32.60
C THR A 305 11.10 14.70 33.90
N GLU A 306 11.84 14.38 34.97
CA GLU A 306 11.33 14.51 36.35
C GLU A 306 11.75 15.84 37.01
N ALA A 307 12.62 16.65 36.36
CA ALA A 307 13.24 17.81 37.01
C ALA A 307 12.90 19.20 36.45
N THR A 308 12.16 19.34 35.34
CA THR A 308 11.88 20.69 34.78
C THR A 308 10.43 20.85 34.34
N GLN A 309 9.73 21.71 35.07
CA GLN A 309 8.36 22.14 34.81
C GLN A 309 8.20 22.90 33.47
N ALA A 310 6.99 22.79 32.93
CA ALA A 310 6.18 23.87 32.36
C ALA A 310 6.93 25.11 31.84
N ALA A 311 7.37 25.06 30.59
CA ALA A 311 7.58 26.26 29.77
C ALA A 311 7.56 25.85 28.30
N GLY A 312 6.53 26.29 27.57
CA GLY A 312 6.34 25.97 26.14
C GLY A 312 5.14 25.07 25.87
N ALA A 313 4.00 25.27 26.54
CA ALA A 313 2.75 24.73 26.02
C ALA A 313 2.45 25.47 24.70
N SER A 314 2.53 24.77 23.57
CA SER A 314 1.77 25.19 22.39
C SER A 314 0.33 25.42 22.87
N PRO A 315 -0.33 26.54 22.50
CA PRO A 315 -1.68 26.81 22.95
C PRO A 315 -2.54 25.60 22.64
N GLU A 316 -3.22 25.05 23.66
CA GLU A 316 -4.27 24.06 23.41
C GLU A 316 -5.23 24.70 22.41
N PRO A 317 -5.47 24.10 21.24
CA PRO A 317 -6.38 24.67 20.26
C PRO A 317 -7.76 24.80 20.91
N SER A 318 -8.20 26.03 21.12
CA SER A 318 -9.51 26.34 21.65
C SER A 318 -10.58 26.00 20.62
N ILE A 319 -11.41 25.00 20.94
CA ILE A 319 -12.55 24.63 20.09
C ILE A 319 -13.63 25.71 20.25
N HIS A 320 -13.77 26.60 19.26
CA HIS A 320 -14.88 27.54 19.21
C HIS A 320 -16.16 26.81 18.79
N MET A 321 -17.03 26.56 19.77
CA MET A 321 -18.34 25.94 19.56
C MET A 321 -19.35 26.95 19.02
N GLU A 322 -19.57 26.92 17.70
CA GLU A 322 -20.78 27.51 17.09
C GLU A 322 -21.84 26.43 16.88
N GLU A 323 -23.14 26.81 16.97
CA GLU A 323 -24.28 25.94 16.66
C GLU A 323 -24.09 25.25 15.31
N GLN A 324 -24.09 23.91 15.29
CA GLN A 324 -23.89 23.10 14.09
C GLN A 324 -25.11 23.24 13.15
N LYS A 325 -25.04 24.20 12.23
CA LYS A 325 -25.84 24.15 10.99
C LYS A 325 -25.43 22.91 10.20
N ALA A 326 -26.36 22.32 9.45
CA ALA A 326 -26.07 21.20 8.57
C ALA A 326 -24.92 21.55 7.62
N VAL A 327 -23.83 20.78 7.68
CA VAL A 327 -22.65 20.98 6.83
C VAL A 327 -22.79 20.08 5.60
N PRO A 328 -22.84 20.64 4.38
CA PRO A 328 -22.86 19.84 3.17
C PRO A 328 -21.68 18.86 3.12
N GLY A 329 -21.95 17.60 2.74
CA GLY A 329 -20.93 16.56 2.65
C GLY A 329 -20.58 15.88 3.98
N LEU A 330 -21.29 16.18 5.06
CA LEU A 330 -21.09 15.54 6.37
C LEU A 330 -22.41 14.96 6.91
N ILE A 331 -22.35 13.71 7.37
CA ILE A 331 -23.38 13.05 8.14
C ILE A 331 -22.86 12.85 9.57
N THR A 332 -23.56 13.43 10.53
CA THR A 332 -23.17 13.45 11.94
C THR A 332 -23.88 12.38 12.77
N SER A 333 -23.14 11.77 13.71
CA SER A 333 -23.60 10.93 14.83
C SER A 333 -24.84 10.06 14.57
N ARG A 334 -24.85 9.26 13.50
CA ARG A 334 -25.94 8.31 13.25
C ARG A 334 -25.85 7.17 14.24
N SER A 335 -26.92 6.96 14.98
CA SER A 335 -27.14 5.82 15.87
C SER A 335 -28.54 5.26 15.60
N ALA A 336 -28.76 4.01 15.99
CA ALA A 336 -30.06 3.36 15.86
C ALA A 336 -30.34 2.52 17.09
N ALA A 337 -31.62 2.41 17.44
CA ALA A 337 -32.07 1.40 18.40
C ALA A 337 -32.00 0.01 17.75
N GLY A 338 -31.69 -1.02 18.53
CA GLY A 338 -31.62 -2.39 18.04
C GLY A 338 -31.23 -3.38 19.13
N GLN A 339 -31.53 -4.65 18.90
CA GLN A 339 -31.27 -5.72 19.87
C GLN A 339 -29.80 -6.14 19.95
N SER A 340 -28.98 -5.73 18.98
CA SER A 340 -27.54 -6.03 18.92
C SER A 340 -26.78 -4.93 18.16
N PRO A 341 -25.47 -4.78 18.39
CA PRO A 341 -24.62 -3.86 17.62
C PRO A 341 -24.72 -4.09 16.11
N ALA A 342 -24.72 -5.35 15.66
CA ALA A 342 -24.87 -5.69 14.24
C ALA A 342 -26.21 -5.22 13.66
N ALA A 343 -27.31 -5.39 14.39
CA ALA A 343 -28.63 -4.92 13.97
C ALA A 343 -28.72 -3.38 13.93
N GLN A 344 -28.06 -2.70 14.87
CA GLN A 344 -27.96 -1.24 14.88
C GLN A 344 -27.15 -0.74 13.68
N MET A 345 -26.00 -1.35 13.39
CA MET A 345 -25.19 -1.02 12.20
C MET A 345 -25.98 -1.25 10.91
N GLN A 346 -26.75 -2.34 10.81
CA GLN A 346 -27.58 -2.59 9.63
C GLN A 346 -28.62 -1.48 9.43
N SER A 347 -29.29 -1.05 10.50
CA SER A 347 -30.25 0.06 10.46
C SER A 347 -29.57 1.38 10.07
N ILE A 348 -28.41 1.69 10.67
CA ILE A 348 -27.62 2.90 10.34
C ILE A 348 -27.26 2.90 8.85
N MET A 349 -26.68 1.81 8.35
CA MET A 349 -26.26 1.72 6.95
C MET A 349 -27.42 1.72 5.96
N HIS A 350 -28.57 1.13 6.33
CA HIS A 350 -29.78 1.21 5.51
C HIS A 350 -30.26 2.67 5.38
N THR A 351 -30.34 3.39 6.49
CA THR A 351 -30.71 4.81 6.50
C THR A 351 -29.73 5.64 5.67
N LEU A 352 -28.42 5.48 5.87
CA LEU A 352 -27.40 6.18 5.09
C LEU A 352 -27.53 5.92 3.59
N ARG A 353 -27.77 4.67 3.21
CA ARG A 353 -28.00 4.30 1.80
C ARG A 353 -29.19 5.03 1.23
N THR A 354 -30.31 5.06 1.94
CA THR A 354 -31.53 5.76 1.49
C THR A 354 -31.31 7.26 1.38
N GLU A 355 -30.70 7.89 2.38
CA GLU A 355 -30.40 9.33 2.37
C GLU A 355 -29.47 9.71 1.21
N LEU A 356 -28.39 8.95 1.01
CA LEU A 356 -27.42 9.24 -0.04
C LEU A 356 -27.94 8.92 -1.44
N GLU A 357 -28.78 7.88 -1.61
CA GLU A 357 -29.43 7.60 -2.89
C GLU A 357 -30.42 8.72 -3.25
N GLN A 358 -31.10 9.30 -2.27
CA GLN A 358 -31.98 10.45 -2.49
C GLN A 358 -31.19 11.72 -2.84
N ALA A 359 -30.06 11.97 -2.16
CA ALA A 359 -29.24 13.16 -2.38
C ALA A 359 -28.42 13.08 -3.69
N LEU A 360 -27.89 11.89 -4.00
CA LEU A 360 -26.98 11.59 -5.11
C LEU A 360 -27.40 10.29 -5.82
N PRO A 361 -28.53 10.30 -6.58
CA PRO A 361 -29.02 9.12 -7.28
C PRO A 361 -27.97 8.51 -8.21
N GLY A 362 -27.82 7.18 -8.16
CA GLY A 362 -26.83 6.43 -8.95
C GLY A 362 -25.41 6.40 -8.37
N ILE A 363 -25.07 7.29 -7.43
CA ILE A 363 -23.79 7.28 -6.68
C ILE A 363 -24.02 6.67 -5.29
N GLY A 364 -25.01 7.18 -4.55
CA GLY A 364 -25.40 6.66 -3.24
C GLY A 364 -24.22 6.55 -2.28
N VAL A 365 -24.07 5.38 -1.64
CA VAL A 365 -22.99 5.09 -0.66
C VAL A 365 -21.58 5.16 -1.26
N ALA A 366 -21.42 5.11 -2.59
CA ALA A 366 -20.13 5.29 -3.24
C ALA A 366 -19.60 6.72 -3.08
N SER A 367 -20.44 7.70 -2.72
CA SER A 367 -19.98 9.06 -2.44
C SER A 367 -19.17 9.18 -1.13
N ILE A 368 -19.30 8.21 -0.22
CA ILE A 368 -18.62 8.26 1.09
C ILE A 368 -17.12 8.09 0.91
N VAL A 369 -16.35 9.01 1.48
CA VAL A 369 -14.87 9.04 1.42
C VAL A 369 -14.21 8.69 2.76
N TYR A 370 -14.86 9.05 3.87
CA TYR A 370 -14.33 8.83 5.20
C TYR A 370 -15.43 8.52 6.21
N THR A 371 -15.16 7.65 7.17
CA THR A 371 -16.08 7.33 8.27
C THR A 371 -15.38 7.28 9.62
N SER A 372 -16.08 7.70 10.66
CA SER A 372 -15.74 7.39 12.06
C SER A 372 -16.78 6.43 12.61
N ILE A 373 -16.33 5.34 13.22
CA ILE A 373 -17.19 4.39 13.93
C ILE A 373 -16.78 4.39 15.40
N ILE A 374 -17.73 4.69 16.28
CA ILE A 374 -17.54 4.62 17.73
C ILE A 374 -18.37 3.45 18.23
N LEU A 375 -17.72 2.52 18.92
CA LEU A 375 -18.33 1.34 19.53
C LEU A 375 -18.43 1.51 21.04
N ARG A 376 -19.48 0.93 21.64
CA ARG A 376 -19.56 0.82 23.11
C ARG A 376 -18.55 -0.19 23.63
N ASN A 377 -18.30 -1.26 22.87
CA ASN A 377 -17.34 -2.29 23.20
C ASN A 377 -16.57 -2.72 21.94
N MET A 378 -15.22 -2.74 22.02
CA MET A 378 -14.38 -3.16 20.89
C MET A 378 -14.53 -4.65 20.55
N ALA A 379 -15.12 -5.46 21.44
CA ALA A 379 -15.46 -6.86 21.15
C ALA A 379 -16.41 -7.01 19.94
N ASP A 380 -17.24 -5.99 19.66
CA ASP A 380 -18.22 -6.01 18.57
C ASP A 380 -17.61 -5.69 17.19
N PHE A 381 -16.31 -5.38 17.13
CA PHE A 381 -15.62 -4.93 15.91
C PHE A 381 -15.80 -5.88 14.71
N ALA A 382 -15.69 -7.20 14.93
CA ALA A 382 -15.80 -8.19 13.87
C ALA A 382 -17.23 -8.26 13.30
N ASP A 383 -18.24 -8.27 14.17
CA ASP A 383 -19.65 -8.35 13.79
C ASP A 383 -20.09 -7.10 13.02
N ILE A 384 -19.62 -5.93 13.46
CA ILE A 384 -19.88 -4.65 12.80
C ILE A 384 -19.22 -4.60 11.42
N ASN A 385 -17.97 -5.04 11.29
CA ASN A 385 -17.28 -5.12 10.01
C ASN A 385 -18.01 -6.01 9.01
N ALA A 386 -18.57 -7.14 9.47
CA ALA A 386 -19.33 -8.05 8.61
C ALA A 386 -20.59 -7.41 8.04
N VAL A 387 -21.25 -6.50 8.78
CA VAL A 387 -22.40 -5.74 8.27
C VAL A 387 -21.97 -4.58 7.41
N TYR A 388 -21.03 -3.75 7.88
CA TYR A 388 -20.54 -2.56 7.17
C TYR A 388 -20.01 -2.91 5.77
N GLY A 389 -19.20 -3.97 5.66
CA GLY A 389 -18.58 -4.38 4.39
C GLY A 389 -19.59 -4.76 3.30
N ARG A 390 -20.82 -5.14 3.64
CA ARG A 390 -21.87 -5.49 2.65
C ARG A 390 -22.38 -4.29 1.85
N TYR A 391 -22.11 -3.07 2.31
CA TYR A 391 -22.55 -1.84 1.64
C TYR A 391 -21.49 -1.28 0.70
N PHE A 392 -20.23 -1.71 0.82
CA PHE A 392 -19.11 -1.23 0.03
C PHE A 392 -18.56 -2.37 -0.84
N THR A 393 -19.39 -2.84 -1.78
CA THR A 393 -19.08 -3.97 -2.67
C THR A 393 -18.31 -3.57 -3.93
N PHE A 394 -17.74 -2.36 -3.95
CA PHE A 394 -16.95 -1.80 -5.04
C PHE A 394 -15.49 -1.61 -4.58
N PRO A 395 -14.53 -1.48 -5.52
CA PRO A 395 -13.14 -1.22 -5.17
C PRO A 395 -12.99 0.06 -4.33
N THR A 396 -12.11 0.04 -3.33
CA THR A 396 -11.75 1.23 -2.53
C THR A 396 -12.91 1.75 -1.65
N PRO A 397 -13.27 1.03 -0.57
CA PRO A 397 -14.21 1.52 0.45
C PRO A 397 -13.72 2.81 1.13
N PRO A 398 -14.55 3.53 1.92
CA PRO A 398 -14.13 4.73 2.63
C PRO A 398 -12.90 4.49 3.52
N ALA A 399 -12.08 5.53 3.71
CA ALA A 399 -11.13 5.53 4.80
C ALA A 399 -11.85 5.59 6.15
N ARG A 400 -11.24 5.05 7.21
CA ARG A 400 -11.98 4.83 8.46
C ARG A 400 -11.13 4.88 9.72
N VAL A 401 -11.68 5.50 10.76
CA VAL A 401 -11.22 5.37 12.15
C VAL A 401 -12.26 4.58 12.95
N THR A 402 -11.82 3.71 13.86
CA THR A 402 -12.76 2.94 14.70
C THR A 402 -12.24 2.82 16.12
N ILE A 403 -12.97 3.39 17.07
CA ILE A 403 -12.58 3.43 18.49
C ILE A 403 -13.71 2.87 19.36
N ALA A 404 -13.38 2.41 20.58
CA ALA A 404 -14.38 2.19 21.61
C ALA A 404 -14.37 3.37 22.60
N CYS A 405 -15.52 4.03 22.75
CA CYS A 405 -15.70 5.15 23.68
C CYS A 405 -17.16 5.18 24.13
N ALA A 406 -17.47 4.41 25.17
CA ALA A 406 -18.82 4.18 25.67
C ALA A 406 -19.51 5.48 26.12
N ASP A 407 -18.74 6.42 26.68
CA ASP A 407 -19.22 7.71 27.17
C ASP A 407 -19.58 8.70 26.04
N ALA A 408 -19.07 8.48 24.83
CA ALA A 408 -19.42 9.27 23.65
C ALA A 408 -20.72 8.79 22.98
N ILE A 409 -21.24 7.60 23.34
CA ILE A 409 -22.40 6.99 22.69
C ILE A 409 -23.66 7.17 23.54
N PRO A 410 -24.79 7.62 22.94
CA PRO A 410 -26.07 7.71 23.64
C PRO A 410 -26.50 6.41 24.32
N ASN A 411 -27.16 6.52 25.48
CA ASN A 411 -27.70 5.37 26.19
C ASN A 411 -28.63 4.55 25.31
N GLY A 412 -28.51 3.22 25.35
CA GLY A 412 -29.32 2.30 24.55
C GLY A 412 -28.84 2.10 23.11
N CYS A 413 -27.73 2.75 22.71
CA CYS A 413 -27.02 2.49 21.47
C CYS A 413 -25.65 1.88 21.75
N ASP A 414 -25.17 1.02 20.86
CA ASP A 414 -23.84 0.38 20.94
C ASP A 414 -22.92 0.82 19.80
N VAL A 415 -23.49 1.47 18.78
CA VAL A 415 -22.79 1.89 17.56
C VAL A 415 -23.19 3.32 17.22
N MET A 416 -22.19 4.14 16.92
CA MET A 416 -22.39 5.46 16.33
C MET A 416 -21.47 5.62 15.11
N LEU A 417 -22.00 6.21 14.04
CA LEU A 417 -21.27 6.41 12.78
C LEU A 417 -21.37 7.88 12.31
N GLY A 418 -20.20 8.48 12.04
CA GLY A 418 -20.07 9.72 11.28
C GLY A 418 -19.52 9.42 9.88
N ALA A 419 -19.96 10.16 8.86
CA ALA A 419 -19.52 9.94 7.48
C ALA A 419 -19.28 11.27 6.74
N THR A 420 -18.17 11.36 6.02
CA THR A 420 -17.94 12.40 5.02
C THR A 420 -18.16 11.83 3.64
N TYR A 421 -18.88 12.55 2.81
CA TYR A 421 -19.18 12.16 1.44
C TYR A 421 -18.95 13.32 0.48
N SER A 422 -18.57 12.97 -0.75
CA SER A 422 -18.44 13.94 -1.83
C SER A 422 -19.82 14.38 -2.30
N THR A 423 -20.00 15.69 -2.43
CA THR A 423 -21.21 16.30 -2.99
C THR A 423 -21.14 16.43 -4.51
N SER A 424 -19.99 16.12 -5.12
CA SER A 424 -19.81 16.21 -6.56
C SER A 424 -20.58 15.11 -7.29
N ARG A 425 -21.37 15.54 -8.29
CA ARG A 425 -22.09 14.63 -9.19
C ARG A 425 -21.24 14.17 -10.38
N SER A 426 -20.03 14.71 -10.55
CA SER A 426 -19.10 14.30 -11.61
C SER A 426 -18.25 13.09 -11.21
N GLN A 427 -18.21 12.74 -9.91
CA GLN A 427 -17.47 11.58 -9.44
C GLN A 427 -18.14 10.29 -9.88
N SER A 428 -17.43 9.53 -10.71
CA SER A 428 -17.70 8.12 -10.94
C SER A 428 -16.88 7.28 -9.95
N THR A 429 -17.24 6.01 -9.75
CA THR A 429 -16.42 5.08 -8.97
C THR A 429 -14.99 4.95 -9.52
N ALA A 430 -14.77 5.22 -10.81
CA ALA A 430 -13.47 5.17 -11.47
C ALA A 430 -12.56 6.38 -11.16
N THR A 431 -13.10 7.52 -10.71
CA THR A 431 -12.30 8.72 -10.39
C THR A 431 -11.97 8.84 -8.89
N ARG A 432 -12.27 7.80 -8.10
CA ARG A 432 -11.98 7.74 -6.66
C ARG A 432 -10.48 7.65 -6.40
N ARG A 433 -9.90 8.69 -5.82
CA ARG A 433 -8.50 8.70 -5.38
C ARG A 433 -8.37 8.18 -3.94
N GLY A 434 -8.34 6.86 -3.79
CA GLY A 434 -8.08 6.21 -2.50
C GLY A 434 -6.98 5.17 -2.58
N LEU A 435 -6.38 4.86 -1.42
CA LEU A 435 -5.37 3.82 -1.26
C LEU A 435 -5.98 2.67 -0.48
N HIS A 436 -6.05 1.49 -1.10
CA HIS A 436 -6.61 0.29 -0.51
C HIS A 436 -5.59 -0.85 -0.60
N VAL A 437 -4.94 -1.15 0.54
CA VAL A 437 -3.89 -2.16 0.69
C VAL A 437 -4.45 -3.31 1.52
N GLN A 438 -4.43 -4.52 0.95
CA GLN A 438 -4.99 -5.71 1.59
C GLN A 438 -3.97 -6.85 1.73
N SER A 439 -2.82 -6.73 1.06
CA SER A 439 -1.71 -7.66 1.12
C SER A 439 -0.69 -7.30 2.19
N ARG A 440 -0.03 -8.33 2.73
CA ARG A 440 1.12 -8.13 3.63
C ARG A 440 2.34 -7.73 2.81
N SER A 441 3.05 -6.71 3.28
CA SER A 441 4.28 -6.16 2.67
C SER A 441 5.21 -5.61 3.76
N TYR A 442 6.36 -5.05 3.41
CA TYR A 442 7.20 -4.31 4.38
C TYR A 442 6.81 -2.84 4.53
N TRP A 443 5.95 -2.32 3.65
CA TRP A 443 5.69 -0.89 3.54
C TRP A 443 4.67 -0.35 4.54
N ALA A 444 3.43 -0.81 4.49
CA ALA A 444 2.41 -0.42 5.47
C ALA A 444 1.49 -1.59 5.80
N PRO A 445 0.84 -1.58 6.98
CA PRO A 445 -0.08 -2.63 7.36
C PRO A 445 -1.25 -2.74 6.39
N ALA A 446 -1.62 -3.98 6.08
CA ALA A 446 -2.88 -4.27 5.41
C ALA A 446 -4.07 -3.81 6.26
N ASN A 447 -5.20 -3.50 5.64
CA ASN A 447 -6.40 -3.19 6.39
C ASN A 447 -6.86 -4.40 7.24
N ILE A 448 -7.38 -4.12 8.43
CA ILE A 448 -7.92 -5.16 9.35
C ILE A 448 -9.46 -5.24 9.31
N GLY A 449 -10.06 -4.62 8.30
CA GLY A 449 -11.50 -4.52 8.11
C GLY A 449 -11.83 -3.87 6.76
N PRO A 450 -13.12 -3.70 6.44
CA PRO A 450 -13.58 -3.18 5.15
C PRO A 450 -13.41 -1.65 5.07
N TYR A 451 -12.17 -1.17 4.93
CA TYR A 451 -11.84 0.26 4.79
C TYR A 451 -10.56 0.46 3.97
N SER A 452 -10.41 1.64 3.36
CA SER A 452 -9.18 2.05 2.68
C SER A 452 -8.24 2.78 3.64
N GLN A 453 -6.92 2.68 3.43
CA GLN A 453 -5.91 3.38 4.23
C GLN A 453 -6.06 4.89 4.13
N ALA A 454 -6.46 5.40 2.96
CA ALA A 454 -6.65 6.82 2.75
C ALA A 454 -7.61 7.13 1.60
N PHE A 455 -8.13 8.36 1.62
CA PHE A 455 -8.98 8.89 0.56
C PHE A 455 -8.78 10.40 0.40
N VAL A 456 -8.69 10.89 -0.84
CA VAL A 456 -8.65 12.33 -1.14
C VAL A 456 -10.05 12.81 -1.50
N LEU A 457 -10.53 13.82 -0.77
CA LEU A 457 -11.77 14.52 -1.10
C LEU A 457 -11.42 15.78 -1.89
N GLN A 458 -11.89 15.84 -3.14
CA GLN A 458 -11.73 17.00 -4.00
C GLN A 458 -12.84 18.03 -3.75
N SER A 459 -12.47 19.30 -3.64
CA SER A 459 -13.43 20.39 -3.45
C SER A 459 -13.89 20.96 -4.80
N ASP A 460 -15.06 20.53 -5.29
CA ASP A 460 -15.64 21.04 -6.54
C ASP A 460 -16.33 22.41 -6.41
N GLN A 461 -16.56 22.91 -5.19
CA GLN A 461 -17.42 24.09 -4.95
C GLN A 461 -16.79 25.23 -4.14
N ASP A 462 -15.60 25.03 -3.58
CA ASP A 462 -14.90 26.06 -2.80
C ASP A 462 -13.42 26.05 -3.21
N VAL A 463 -13.00 27.05 -3.99
CA VAL A 463 -11.58 27.32 -4.31
C VAL A 463 -10.76 27.50 -3.03
N ASP A 464 -11.41 27.89 -1.93
CA ASP A 464 -10.78 28.13 -0.63
C ASP A 464 -10.64 26.88 0.25
N ARG A 465 -11.33 25.76 0.01
CA ARG A 465 -11.26 24.58 0.90
C ARG A 465 -9.99 23.75 0.70
N GLY A 466 -9.42 23.74 -0.50
CA GLY A 466 -8.34 22.84 -0.88
C GLY A 466 -8.77 21.36 -0.85
N ASP A 467 -8.00 20.51 -1.52
CA ASP A 467 -8.22 19.06 -1.46
C ASP A 467 -7.68 18.50 -0.15
N VAL A 468 -8.51 17.70 0.53
CA VAL A 468 -8.18 17.15 1.86
C VAL A 468 -7.92 15.65 1.76
N LEU A 469 -6.78 15.22 2.28
CA LEU A 469 -6.44 13.82 2.49
C LEU A 469 -7.01 13.36 3.84
N TYR A 470 -7.83 12.32 3.81
CA TYR A 470 -8.29 11.62 4.99
C TYR A 470 -7.53 10.31 5.13
N VAL A 471 -6.80 10.12 6.23
CA VAL A 471 -6.09 8.87 6.54
C VAL A 471 -6.89 8.08 7.57
N ALA A 472 -7.05 6.79 7.31
CA ALA A 472 -7.65 5.84 8.24
C ALA A 472 -6.82 5.75 9.53
N GLY A 473 -7.44 5.29 10.60
CA GLY A 473 -6.75 5.05 11.86
C GLY A 473 -5.54 4.14 11.70
N GLN A 474 -4.36 4.62 12.09
CA GLN A 474 -3.13 3.86 12.05
C GLN A 474 -2.80 3.33 13.45
N ILE A 475 -2.91 2.02 13.61
CA ILE A 475 -2.49 1.27 14.80
C ILE A 475 -1.08 0.68 14.60
N PRO A 476 -0.32 0.39 15.67
CA PRO A 476 1.09 0.03 15.59
C PRO A 476 1.27 -1.44 15.21
N LEU A 477 0.91 -1.81 13.99
CA LEU A 477 1.17 -3.16 13.46
C LEU A 477 2.53 -3.21 12.76
N ILE A 478 3.22 -4.35 12.86
CA ILE A 478 4.36 -4.65 12.00
C ILE A 478 3.82 -5.06 10.63
N PRO A 479 4.08 -4.32 9.53
CA PRO A 479 3.44 -4.56 8.23
C PRO A 479 3.55 -6.00 7.71
N ALA A 480 4.73 -6.60 7.86
CA ALA A 480 5.03 -7.92 7.30
C ALA A 480 4.31 -9.06 8.04
N SER A 481 4.11 -8.92 9.36
CA SER A 481 3.51 -9.95 10.20
C SER A 481 2.05 -9.67 10.58
N MET A 482 1.61 -8.41 10.54
CA MET A 482 0.32 -7.96 11.08
C MET A 482 0.15 -8.22 12.60
N GLU A 483 1.26 -8.36 13.32
CA GLU A 483 1.29 -8.43 14.78
C GLU A 483 1.44 -7.02 15.37
N LEU A 484 0.94 -6.80 16.59
CA LEU A 484 1.17 -5.53 17.29
C LEU A 484 2.65 -5.38 17.62
N ALA A 485 3.18 -4.20 17.33
CA ALA A 485 4.55 -3.81 17.60
C ALA A 485 4.85 -3.85 19.10
N SER A 486 5.92 -4.55 19.48
CA SER A 486 6.44 -4.56 20.85
C SER A 486 7.86 -4.03 20.85
N SER A 487 8.22 -3.21 21.84
CA SER A 487 9.62 -2.81 21.99
C SER A 487 10.45 -3.96 22.56
N GLN A 488 11.78 -3.90 22.38
CA GLN A 488 12.70 -4.81 23.06
C GLN A 488 12.75 -4.57 24.58
N SER A 489 12.33 -3.38 25.04
CA SER A 489 12.23 -3.04 26.45
C SER A 489 10.99 -3.67 27.07
N LYS A 490 11.11 -4.13 28.31
CA LYS A 490 9.95 -4.57 29.12
C LYS A 490 9.19 -3.41 29.74
N GLU A 491 9.69 -2.17 29.58
CA GLU A 491 9.04 -0.99 30.11
C GLU A 491 7.82 -0.59 29.27
N ALA A 492 6.69 -0.38 29.94
CA ALA A 492 5.42 -0.04 29.29
C ALA A 492 5.51 1.29 28.51
N LEU A 493 6.19 2.30 29.07
CA LEU A 493 6.32 3.62 28.44
C LEU A 493 7.21 3.56 27.18
N ALA A 494 8.30 2.80 27.23
CA ALA A 494 9.16 2.58 26.06
C ALA A 494 8.43 1.81 24.95
N THR A 495 7.60 0.83 25.33
CA THR A 495 6.73 0.12 24.39
C THR A 495 5.70 1.03 23.77
N PHE A 496 5.06 1.90 24.56
CA PHE A 496 4.13 2.90 24.05
C PHE A 496 4.82 3.89 23.09
N ALA A 497 6.01 4.39 23.44
CA ALA A 497 6.77 5.29 22.56
C ALA A 497 7.11 4.63 21.22
N TYR A 498 7.56 3.37 21.24
CA TYR A 498 7.79 2.58 20.02
C TYR A 498 6.52 2.44 19.18
N GLN A 499 5.39 2.13 19.82
CA GLN A 499 4.09 2.02 19.17
C GLN A 499 3.61 3.37 18.59
N ALA A 500 3.81 4.47 19.32
CA ALA A 500 3.44 5.80 18.84
C ALA A 500 4.23 6.18 17.59
N VAL A 501 5.54 5.93 17.57
CA VAL A 501 6.42 6.22 16.44
C VAL A 501 6.08 5.37 15.23
N ILE A 502 5.97 4.04 15.37
CA ILE A 502 5.71 3.16 14.21
C ILE A 502 4.33 3.42 13.59
N ALA A 503 3.31 3.70 14.41
CA ALA A 503 1.98 4.02 13.89
C ALA A 503 1.97 5.36 13.14
N LEU A 504 2.74 6.35 13.59
CA LEU A 504 2.89 7.63 12.89
C LEU A 504 3.70 7.47 11.59
N GLN A 505 4.71 6.62 11.58
CA GLN A 505 5.46 6.24 10.37
C GLN A 505 4.54 5.65 9.29
N HIS A 506 3.58 4.80 9.67
CA HIS A 506 2.60 4.26 8.72
C HIS A 506 1.75 5.38 8.10
N ALA A 507 1.30 6.33 8.92
CA ALA A 507 0.54 7.48 8.45
C ALA A 507 1.36 8.36 7.49
N ASP A 508 2.65 8.59 7.79
CA ASP A 508 3.59 9.33 6.95
C ASP A 508 3.80 8.65 5.60
N ARG A 509 4.04 7.32 5.59
CA ARG A 509 4.17 6.53 4.36
C ARG A 509 2.90 6.64 3.49
N ILE A 510 1.72 6.51 4.10
CA ILE A 510 0.44 6.68 3.39
C ILE A 510 0.31 8.09 2.82
N GLY A 511 0.64 9.13 3.60
CA GLY A 511 0.63 10.52 3.14
C GLY A 511 1.53 10.74 1.93
N ASN A 512 2.73 10.20 1.96
CA ASN A 512 3.72 10.32 0.88
C ASN A 512 3.24 9.66 -0.43
N VAL A 513 2.75 8.40 -0.38
CA VAL A 513 2.21 7.71 -1.57
C VAL A 513 0.93 8.37 -2.09
N MET A 514 0.15 9.00 -1.20
CA MET A 514 -1.00 9.79 -1.61
C MET A 514 -0.63 11.18 -2.14
N SER A 515 0.66 11.55 -2.14
CA SER A 515 1.19 12.86 -2.53
C SER A 515 0.63 14.02 -1.70
N SER A 516 0.37 13.77 -0.41
CA SER A 516 0.08 14.84 0.55
C SER A 516 1.26 15.77 0.62
N LYS A 517 1.02 17.08 0.57
CA LYS A 517 2.07 18.09 0.69
C LYS A 517 2.40 18.36 2.14
N ARG A 518 1.36 18.49 3.00
CA ARG A 518 1.54 18.76 4.43
C ARG A 518 0.46 18.09 5.28
N TRP A 519 0.75 17.90 6.57
CA TRP A 519 -0.24 17.50 7.56
C TRP A 519 -1.03 18.73 8.04
N ALA A 520 -2.36 18.63 8.02
CA ALA A 520 -3.26 19.69 8.48
C ALA A 520 -3.62 19.54 9.96
N ALA A 521 -3.78 18.30 10.44
CA ALA A 521 -4.15 18.01 11.82
C ALA A 521 -3.94 16.53 12.17
N GLY A 522 -3.85 16.23 13.47
CA GLY A 522 -3.83 14.87 13.99
C GLY A 522 -4.67 14.68 15.24
N ILE A 523 -5.18 13.46 15.44
CA ILE A 523 -5.69 12.96 16.72
C ILE A 523 -4.86 11.73 17.10
N ALA A 524 -4.38 11.70 18.33
CA ALA A 524 -3.86 10.50 18.98
C ALA A 524 -4.93 9.95 19.93
N PHE A 525 -5.57 8.85 19.54
CA PHE A 525 -6.41 8.10 20.47
C PHE A 525 -5.50 7.21 21.31
N ILE A 526 -5.61 7.29 22.65
CA ILE A 526 -4.78 6.51 23.57
C ILE A 526 -5.64 5.68 24.51
N VAL A 527 -5.15 4.50 24.88
CA VAL A 527 -5.76 3.65 25.91
C VAL A 527 -4.86 3.66 27.13
N ALA A 528 -5.39 4.10 28.27
CA ALA A 528 -4.65 4.18 29.52
C ALA A 528 -5.35 3.42 30.66
N PRO A 529 -4.63 2.78 31.58
CA PRO A 529 -5.22 2.16 32.77
C PRO A 529 -5.87 3.14 33.75
N GLY A 530 -5.54 4.44 33.64
CA GLY A 530 -6.14 5.50 34.43
C GLY A 530 -5.51 6.87 34.18
N ALA A 531 -6.10 7.92 34.78
CA ALA A 531 -5.82 9.31 34.44
C ALA A 531 -4.33 9.75 34.57
N LYS A 532 -3.57 9.19 35.53
CA LYS A 532 -2.14 9.50 35.65
C LYS A 532 -1.33 8.94 34.47
N ASP A 533 -1.67 7.74 34.04
CA ASP A 533 -1.03 7.11 32.88
C ASP A 533 -1.47 7.80 31.60
N ALA A 534 -2.76 8.15 31.47
CA ALA A 534 -3.29 8.92 30.34
C ALA A 534 -2.45 10.19 30.10
N ARG A 535 -2.18 10.98 31.14
CA ARG A 535 -1.34 12.19 31.03
C ARG A 535 0.09 11.89 30.56
N LYS A 536 0.71 10.81 31.07
CA LYS A 536 2.08 10.42 30.68
C LYS A 536 2.12 9.97 29.21
N LEU A 537 1.20 9.08 28.83
CA LEU A 537 1.07 8.58 27.46
C LEU A 537 0.75 9.73 26.49
N GLY A 538 -0.13 10.65 26.90
CA GLY A 538 -0.45 11.84 26.14
C GLY A 538 0.74 12.78 25.93
N LEU A 539 1.60 12.96 26.95
CA LEU A 539 2.84 13.71 26.79
C LEU A 539 3.78 13.05 25.78
N VAL A 540 3.91 11.71 25.81
CA VAL A 540 4.69 10.96 24.81
C VAL A 540 4.11 11.13 23.41
N ALA A 541 2.79 11.05 23.24
CA ALA A 541 2.14 11.25 21.95
C ALA A 541 2.38 12.69 21.42
N ARG A 542 2.17 13.71 22.25
CA ARG A 542 2.43 15.13 21.90
C ARG A 542 3.88 15.36 21.50
N ARG A 543 4.82 14.79 22.26
CA ARG A 543 6.25 14.89 21.96
C ARG A 543 6.58 14.18 20.66
N THR A 544 6.04 12.99 20.44
CA THR A 544 6.24 12.23 19.19
C THR A 544 5.82 13.07 17.99
N TRP A 545 4.64 13.68 18.06
CA TRP A 545 4.13 14.57 17.02
C TRP A 545 5.00 15.82 16.81
N SER A 546 5.40 16.50 17.89
CA SER A 546 6.25 17.70 17.82
C SER A 546 7.58 17.39 17.15
N VAL A 547 8.31 16.39 17.67
CA VAL A 547 9.62 16.01 17.15
C VAL A 547 9.51 15.50 15.71
N TRP A 548 8.42 14.81 15.35
CA TRP A 548 8.17 14.39 13.96
C TRP A 548 8.16 15.58 13.00
N HIS A 549 7.48 16.66 13.37
CA HIS A 549 7.35 17.84 12.51
C HIS A 549 8.56 18.77 12.59
N GLU A 550 9.29 18.81 13.71
CA GLU A 550 10.55 19.56 13.85
C GLU A 550 11.70 18.94 13.03
N THR A 551 11.79 17.60 13.01
CA THR A 551 12.87 16.86 12.32
C THR A 551 12.64 16.68 10.82
N GLY A 552 11.52 17.19 10.29
CA GLY A 552 11.21 17.14 8.87
C GLY A 552 12.14 17.98 7.97
N ASP A 553 12.94 18.89 8.54
CA ASP A 553 13.65 19.95 7.80
C ASP A 553 15.13 19.67 7.44
N VAL A 554 15.72 18.52 7.82
CA VAL A 554 17.21 18.39 7.83
C VAL A 554 17.78 17.34 6.86
N SER A 555 17.23 17.17 5.66
CA SER A 555 17.86 16.29 4.65
C SER A 555 18.22 17.01 3.34
N ALA A 556 19.54 17.14 3.13
CA ALA A 556 20.30 17.37 1.90
C ALA A 556 20.39 18.81 1.33
N GLU A 557 21.45 19.53 1.73
CA GLU A 557 22.07 20.57 0.88
C GLU A 557 22.77 19.86 -0.30
N GLY A 558 22.24 20.05 -1.52
CA GLY A 558 22.90 19.72 -2.77
C GLY A 558 22.69 20.84 -3.77
N ASP A 559 23.77 21.54 -4.13
CA ASP A 559 23.82 22.55 -5.18
C ASP A 559 23.22 22.01 -6.49
N SER A 560 22.26 22.72 -7.09
CA SER A 560 22.13 22.77 -8.54
C SER A 560 21.38 24.02 -9.00
N ASP A 561 22.04 24.77 -9.88
CA ASP A 561 21.61 25.99 -10.55
C ASP A 561 20.33 25.79 -11.39
N GLU A 562 19.47 26.81 -11.36
CA GLU A 562 18.28 26.97 -12.20
C GLU A 562 18.64 27.09 -13.70
N GLN A 563 18.18 26.14 -14.53
CA GLN A 563 17.90 26.40 -15.94
C GLN A 563 16.58 25.74 -16.36
N GLU A 564 15.58 26.58 -16.59
CA GLU A 564 14.33 26.24 -17.28
C GLU A 564 14.63 25.91 -18.75
N GLU A 565 14.30 24.69 -19.20
CA GLU A 565 14.02 24.42 -20.61
C GLU A 565 12.74 23.58 -20.74
N GLU A 566 11.74 24.17 -21.39
CA GLU A 566 10.56 23.50 -21.90
C GLU A 566 11.00 22.49 -22.98
N ASP A 567 10.78 21.19 -22.77
CA ASP A 567 10.93 20.21 -23.84
C ASP A 567 9.66 19.39 -24.06
N PHE A 568 9.27 19.36 -25.32
CA PHE A 568 7.95 19.02 -25.85
C PHE A 568 7.98 17.57 -26.32
N ASP A 569 7.40 16.64 -25.55
CA ASP A 569 7.52 15.20 -25.84
C ASP A 569 6.48 14.71 -26.89
N VAL A 570 6.99 14.33 -28.06
CA VAL A 570 6.25 13.93 -29.27
C VAL A 570 5.74 12.47 -29.20
N TRP A 571 5.86 11.80 -28.06
CA TRP A 571 5.32 10.43 -27.87
C TRP A 571 3.86 10.37 -27.38
N HIS A 572 3.21 11.52 -27.19
CA HIS A 572 1.85 11.62 -26.61
C HIS A 572 0.68 11.47 -27.60
N VAL A 573 0.91 11.03 -28.85
CA VAL A 573 -0.09 11.13 -29.94
C VAL A 573 -0.75 9.79 -30.36
N THR A 574 -0.29 8.62 -29.92
CA THR A 574 -0.88 7.34 -30.39
C THR A 574 -1.56 6.45 -29.35
N GLN A 575 -1.69 6.85 -28.09
CA GLN A 575 -2.55 6.13 -27.15
C GLN A 575 -3.50 7.06 -26.40
N ASN A 576 -4.78 6.93 -26.76
CA ASN A 576 -5.88 7.75 -26.31
C ASN A 576 -6.29 7.33 -24.89
N PHE A 577 -5.50 7.73 -23.90
CA PHE A 577 -5.91 7.79 -22.50
C PHE A 577 -5.85 9.25 -22.06
N ALA A 578 -6.98 9.75 -21.58
CA ALA A 578 -7.07 11.02 -20.86
C ALA A 578 -6.23 10.89 -19.57
N ARG A 579 -4.92 11.15 -19.71
CA ARG A 579 -3.99 11.34 -18.60
C ARG A 579 -4.36 12.65 -17.89
N SER A 580 -5.15 12.54 -16.82
CA SER A 580 -5.02 13.47 -15.70
C SER A 580 -3.66 13.19 -15.07
N GLY A 581 -2.75 14.15 -15.21
CA GLY A 581 -1.33 13.99 -14.93
C GLY A 581 -1.02 13.59 -13.49
N LEU A 582 -0.36 12.44 -13.36
CA LEU A 582 0.52 12.11 -12.24
C LEU A 582 1.86 11.78 -12.89
N THR A 583 2.74 12.76 -12.95
CA THR A 583 4.17 12.49 -13.10
C THR A 583 4.61 11.77 -11.82
N ASN A 584 5.17 10.57 -11.97
CA ASN A 584 5.91 9.91 -10.89
C ASN A 584 7.24 10.65 -10.71
N HIS A 585 7.18 11.85 -10.12
CA HIS A 585 8.32 12.42 -9.42
C HIS A 585 8.20 11.96 -7.97
N GLN A 586 9.18 11.19 -7.48
CA GLN A 586 9.49 11.31 -6.06
C GLN A 586 10.01 12.73 -5.82
N PRO A 587 9.76 13.28 -4.62
CA PRO A 587 9.69 14.71 -4.40
C PRO A 587 11.05 15.35 -4.64
N ASP A 588 11.05 16.51 -5.31
CA ASP A 588 12.06 17.51 -4.99
C ASP A 588 12.13 17.60 -3.46
N GLN A 589 13.33 17.42 -2.93
CA GLN A 589 13.64 17.60 -1.52
C GLN A 589 13.58 19.08 -1.11
N ASP A 590 12.80 19.90 -1.80
CA ASP A 590 12.57 21.30 -1.45
C ASP A 590 11.42 21.40 -0.45
N ARG A 591 11.75 21.03 0.79
CA ARG A 591 11.06 21.55 2.00
C ARG A 591 11.55 22.97 2.33
N GLN A 592 12.06 23.76 1.37
CA GLN A 592 12.49 25.13 1.63
C GLN A 592 11.33 26.11 1.48
N SER A 593 10.45 26.14 2.49
CA SER A 593 9.57 27.30 2.71
C SER A 593 10.25 28.24 3.71
N THR A 594 10.43 29.50 3.33
CA THR A 594 11.04 30.57 4.14
C THR A 594 10.17 31.04 5.32
N ARG A 595 9.11 30.29 5.69
CA ARG A 595 8.27 30.56 6.86
C ARG A 595 8.54 29.53 7.96
N PRO A 596 8.66 29.93 9.24
CA PRO A 596 8.80 28.98 10.33
C PRO A 596 7.59 28.04 10.34
N HIS A 597 7.82 26.76 10.05
CA HIS A 597 6.77 25.76 9.99
C HIS A 597 6.15 25.55 11.37
N GLN A 598 4.89 25.93 11.53
CA GLN A 598 4.14 25.67 12.75
C GLN A 598 3.78 24.17 12.80
N THR A 599 4.08 23.49 13.91
CA THR A 599 3.64 22.10 14.12
C THR A 599 2.11 22.04 13.98
N PRO A 600 1.55 21.17 13.13
CA PRO A 600 0.10 21.10 12.94
C PRO A 600 -0.62 20.74 14.25
N PRO A 601 -1.86 21.18 14.45
CA PRO A 601 -2.59 20.93 15.69
C PRO A 601 -2.78 19.44 15.97
N LEU A 602 -2.66 19.08 17.25
CA LEU A 602 -2.84 17.72 17.76
C LEU A 602 -3.79 17.71 18.97
N TRP A 603 -4.74 16.78 18.95
CA TRP A 603 -5.54 16.39 20.11
C TRP A 603 -5.16 15.00 20.59
N VAL A 604 -5.02 14.84 21.90
CA VAL A 604 -4.86 13.53 22.55
C VAL A 604 -6.15 13.20 23.26
N ILE A 605 -6.72 12.05 22.94
CA ILE A 605 -8.05 11.63 23.39
C ILE A 605 -7.93 10.25 24.03
N GLU A 606 -8.33 10.13 25.29
CA GLU A 606 -8.41 8.85 25.99
C GLU A 606 -9.66 8.08 25.51
N VAL A 607 -9.49 6.80 25.18
CA VAL A 607 -10.57 5.93 24.74
C VAL A 607 -10.51 4.59 25.47
N ASP A 608 -11.63 3.88 25.53
CA ASP A 608 -11.75 2.64 26.30
C ASP A 608 -10.93 1.51 25.68
N ALA A 609 -10.92 1.42 24.35
CA ALA A 609 -10.16 0.41 23.62
C ALA A 609 -9.98 0.80 22.15
N LEU A 610 -8.92 0.26 21.56
CA LEU A 610 -8.61 0.38 20.13
C LEU A 610 -8.61 -1.01 19.47
N PRO A 611 -8.75 -1.09 18.14
CA PRO A 611 -8.70 -2.35 17.41
C PRO A 611 -7.43 -3.13 17.75
N ARG A 612 -7.56 -4.47 17.82
CA ARG A 612 -6.48 -5.40 18.18
C ARG A 612 -5.88 -5.21 19.58
N GLY A 613 -6.43 -4.31 20.41
CA GLY A 613 -5.87 -3.99 21.73
C GLY A 613 -4.64 -3.08 21.65
N ALA A 614 -4.52 -2.26 20.59
CA ALA A 614 -3.48 -1.25 20.48
C ALA A 614 -3.57 -0.23 21.64
N SER A 615 -2.43 0.34 22.06
CA SER A 615 -2.43 1.42 23.06
C SER A 615 -2.55 2.81 22.45
N ILE A 616 -2.33 2.94 21.14
CA ILE A 616 -2.43 4.20 20.39
C ILE A 616 -2.94 3.98 18.97
N GLU A 617 -3.75 4.91 18.47
CA GLU A 617 -4.18 5.01 17.07
C GLU A 617 -4.06 6.46 16.61
N TRP A 618 -3.38 6.69 15.48
CA TRP A 618 -3.31 8.01 14.86
C TRP A 618 -4.41 8.16 13.81
N ALA A 619 -5.22 9.21 13.93
CA ALA A 619 -6.10 9.67 12.85
C ALA A 619 -5.58 11.03 12.36
N VAL A 620 -5.10 11.09 11.11
CA VAL A 620 -4.45 12.27 10.57
C VAL A 620 -5.12 12.76 9.29
N TYR A 621 -5.01 14.06 9.06
CA TYR A 621 -5.61 14.75 7.92
C TYR A 621 -4.53 15.56 7.21
N GLY A 622 -4.46 15.46 5.90
CA GLY A 622 -3.44 16.11 5.08
C GLY A 622 -4.03 17.11 4.08
N SER A 623 -3.17 18.01 3.59
CA SER A 623 -3.45 18.92 2.48
C SER A 623 -2.75 18.43 1.22
N MET A 624 -3.45 18.46 0.09
CA MET A 624 -2.85 18.18 -1.22
C MET A 624 -2.16 19.40 -1.83
N THR A 625 -2.23 20.56 -1.17
CA THR A 625 -1.59 21.81 -1.59
C THR A 625 -0.61 22.30 -0.52
N GLU A 626 0.30 23.18 -0.91
CA GLU A 626 1.23 23.82 0.04
C GLU A 626 0.54 24.74 1.05
N GLN A 627 -0.74 25.06 0.85
CA GLN A 627 -1.49 25.95 1.74
C GLN A 627 -1.91 25.26 3.05
N ASP A 628 -2.04 26.05 4.12
CA ASP A 628 -2.66 25.60 5.38
C ASP A 628 -4.15 25.39 5.20
N VAL A 629 -4.59 24.15 5.42
CA VAL A 629 -6.01 23.83 5.56
C VAL A 629 -6.36 24.05 7.02
N ALA A 630 -7.10 25.13 7.27
CA ALA A 630 -7.62 25.43 8.60
C ALA A 630 -8.52 24.28 9.10
N VAL A 631 -8.49 23.98 10.40
CA VAL A 631 -9.23 22.87 11.02
C VAL A 631 -10.74 22.97 10.74
N GLU A 632 -11.25 24.20 10.66
CA GLU A 632 -12.64 24.52 10.34
C GLU A 632 -13.06 24.05 8.95
N LYS A 633 -12.09 23.87 8.03
CA LYS A 633 -12.28 23.34 6.68
C LYS A 633 -12.25 21.82 6.63
N ILE A 634 -12.13 21.14 7.78
CA ILE A 634 -12.20 19.68 7.92
C ILE A 634 -13.41 19.32 8.80
N PRO A 635 -14.65 19.32 8.27
CA PRO A 635 -15.87 19.17 9.07
C PRO A 635 -15.92 17.87 9.88
N HIS A 636 -15.35 16.78 9.34
CA HIS A 636 -15.33 15.51 10.03
C HIS A 636 -14.48 15.53 11.30
N LEU A 637 -13.31 16.17 11.23
CA LEU A 637 -12.41 16.33 12.38
C LEU A 637 -13.12 17.10 13.49
N ARG A 638 -13.72 18.25 13.16
CA ARG A 638 -14.50 19.04 14.12
C ARG A 638 -15.64 18.21 14.73
N HIS A 639 -16.40 17.49 13.91
CA HIS A 639 -17.46 16.63 14.40
C HIS A 639 -16.96 15.55 15.36
N LEU A 640 -15.87 14.88 15.01
CA LEU A 640 -15.30 13.83 15.85
C LEU A 640 -14.80 14.40 17.18
N LEU A 641 -14.12 15.56 17.17
CA LEU A 641 -13.70 16.26 18.38
C LEU A 641 -14.89 16.66 19.26
N ASP A 642 -15.98 17.19 18.68
CA ASP A 642 -17.19 17.56 19.43
C ASP A 642 -17.81 16.35 20.16
N VAL A 643 -17.75 15.17 19.53
CA VAL A 643 -18.27 13.92 20.08
C VAL A 643 -17.44 13.39 21.25
N VAL A 644 -16.10 13.54 21.21
CA VAL A 644 -15.17 12.97 22.20
C VAL A 644 -14.48 14.03 23.07
N GLN A 645 -15.00 15.26 23.10
CA GLN A 645 -14.37 16.38 23.83
C GLN A 645 -14.21 16.15 25.33
N ARG A 646 -15.05 15.32 25.96
CA ARG A 646 -14.98 15.05 27.41
C ARG A 646 -13.80 14.14 27.78
N GLN A 647 -13.10 13.63 26.77
CA GLN A 647 -12.04 12.64 26.86
C GLN A 647 -10.67 13.23 26.49
N LEU A 648 -10.58 14.56 26.35
CA LEU A 648 -9.32 15.26 26.12
C LEU A 648 -8.38 15.10 27.32
N VAL A 649 -7.10 14.82 27.02
CA VAL A 649 -6.03 14.52 28.00
C VAL A 649 -5.00 15.61 28.14
#